data_AF-A0A914UHS2-F1
#
_entry.id   AF-A0A914UHS2-F1
#
_cell.length_a   1.000
_cell.length_b   1.000
_cell.length_c   1.000
_cell.angle_alpha   90.00
_cell.angle_beta   90.00
_cell.angle_gamma   90.00
#
_symmetry.space_group_name_H-M   'P 1'
#
loop_
_entity.id
_entity.type
_entity.pdbx_description
1 polymer ?
#
loop_
_entity_poly.entity_id
_entity_poly.type
_entity_poly.pdbx_seq_one_letter_code
_entity_poly.pdbx_strand_id
1 'polypeptide(L)'
;MSKAQFCRRLAVQLYQCRRQASSKIIVESAATTSRRQRGGASGNKSEAKTTYPQSQVGAGSGGIPAASKLVAKRSNGSEKDPGQLSKEANNEKATTVSDNKPNKQSDQPTEEDIEMISADLHRLLFPQTEVPMTSSPSTAEIFVPGLMGNNLREHFEKLGSDQIAPYRNLLDSVLGVSLPPPPTEWRLAPGWTCYDRHTGAYSTVDYPPDDALFFDVEVCVPDGLGPTMAVAASPKAWYSWCSRRLVDPTVEKPEFYRINDMIPLGGEDRPRIVVGHNVAFDRTRVREQYDRKPPKMRFWDTMSMHISMYGMGDRQLIQYQMTETDDALKQMPYLESWKEGVSRNSLDACHQFHCRDPGISQLDLDKSDQKFFVNNSLPLIRDNFQRLVNYCANDVQATFEIFQRLHPKFKERCPHPVTWFGMMELGSAYLPITDNWRKFIERAEHTCTSSNNRIADQLVQVAQELINQFGGSDKRYLNDPWMWCEDWTPISKKSQSPKWFKKLCKGLSLKEMGNVNVDERDITSEDVSLRALVIPRIFRLCWNNYPLHHMAKSGWGYLVPDDTCTTSDKLVSLRRGDKVQFPRESLQAVIAENRKVRGEKSALEADDESETQRVVRHRLPGFKFVKLAHPDGKETSNVGNPLSKPFHKFIKDGTLWATRHQDLFREMADRAIENSYWISNRSRVNEQLTVWFDNKNTQGAIVPSICPAGTVTRRAVEKLWLTASNPKKDRVGSELKSMVEAPPGFVFVGADVDSQEQWVAAVLGDSYVGTGKAGATPFSRMVLAGRKEDGSDLHSVVARDVGISRDHAKTLNYARLYGSGVQHTQQFLHENIDADRRSEIADIAHLLFQKTKGDRKQFLLLHPELTNQIEYYLNNVSTDLKEDVIIRDGRYGLPANKWGQLTESSKQFFYWFAERLSKEEKINAKKLKKEALMKLMFPGDKTAALWTNGYESEVFNCLERMADDAEPRTPVLGCRLSDALIAGKEIRAGRQQFLDTFKRTRVNWVVQSSAVDFLHLLLSSMFWLCKEYKIDARFAISIHDEIRYLVAEKDKYRCALALQLSNLYVRAMVSHSLDINQLPKSVAFFSKVDIDRVLRKEVDMESITPSNPQGMTKGYGIPAGEALSLDEIAQIIGGKLSEEPIDKRPNEKKTGVAS
;
A
#
# COMPACT_ATOMS: atom_id res chain seq x y z
N MET A 1 16.59 57.47 13.26
CA MET A 1 17.33 56.25 12.89
C MET A 1 16.78 55.73 11.58
N SER A 2 17.64 55.50 10.58
CA SER A 2 17.21 54.86 9.33
C SER A 2 16.87 53.38 9.59
N LYS A 3 15.97 52.80 8.79
CA LYS A 3 15.55 51.39 8.87
C LYS A 3 16.76 50.42 8.88
N ALA A 4 17.80 50.75 8.14
CA ALA A 4 19.06 50.00 8.09
C ALA A 4 19.91 50.11 9.36
N GLN A 5 19.89 51.24 10.08
CA GLN A 5 20.60 51.41 11.35
C GLN A 5 19.91 50.68 12.51
N PHE A 6 18.58 50.53 12.46
CA PHE A 6 17.83 49.74 13.44
C PHE A 6 18.09 48.24 13.28
N CYS A 7 18.00 47.70 12.07
CA CYS A 7 18.30 46.29 11.80
C CYS A 7 19.77 45.93 12.14
N ARG A 8 20.74 46.81 11.86
CA ARG A 8 22.14 46.58 12.24
C ARG A 8 22.36 46.58 13.76
N ARG A 9 21.68 47.45 14.51
CA ARG A 9 21.79 47.49 15.99
C ARG A 9 21.13 46.28 16.64
N LEU A 10 19.99 45.84 16.11
CA LEU A 10 19.32 44.66 16.62
C LEU A 10 20.07 43.37 16.27
N ALA A 11 20.69 43.27 15.09
CA ALA A 11 21.62 42.17 14.77
C ALA A 11 22.82 42.14 15.75
N VAL A 12 23.31 43.30 16.18
CA VAL A 12 24.36 43.42 17.21
C VAL A 12 23.85 43.07 18.61
N GLN A 13 22.59 43.35 18.95
CA GLN A 13 21.98 42.93 20.23
C GLN A 13 21.64 41.46 20.29
N LEU A 14 21.14 40.87 19.21
CA LEU A 14 20.90 39.43 19.13
C LEU A 14 22.23 38.67 19.22
N TYR A 15 23.31 39.25 18.67
CA TYR A 15 24.68 38.79 18.91
C TYR A 15 25.16 38.95 20.37
N GLN A 16 24.72 40.00 21.09
CA GLN A 16 25.04 40.20 22.51
C GLN A 16 24.23 39.32 23.47
N CYS A 17 22.95 39.05 23.17
CA CYS A 17 22.12 38.06 23.87
C CYS A 17 22.71 36.65 23.75
N ARG A 18 23.35 36.33 22.61
CA ARG A 18 24.15 35.10 22.41
C ARG A 18 25.27 34.95 23.44
N ARG A 19 25.94 36.05 23.85
CA ARG A 19 26.97 36.02 24.91
C ARG A 19 26.38 35.89 26.33
N GLN A 20 25.18 36.41 26.57
CA GLN A 20 24.54 36.33 27.89
C GLN A 20 23.87 34.97 28.16
N ALA A 21 23.33 34.30 27.13
CA ALA A 21 22.83 32.92 27.25
C ALA A 21 23.99 31.92 27.41
N SER A 22 25.09 32.11 26.67
CA SER A 22 26.30 31.27 26.81
C SER A 22 27.03 31.45 28.15
N SER A 23 26.74 32.52 28.90
CA SER A 23 27.31 32.75 30.23
C SER A 23 26.42 32.26 31.39
N LYS A 24 25.25 31.67 31.10
CA LYS A 24 24.40 31.01 32.11
C LYS A 24 24.47 29.47 32.11
N ILE A 25 25.06 28.86 31.07
CA ILE A 25 25.34 27.41 31.03
C ILE A 25 26.71 27.06 31.64
N ILE A 26 27.55 28.07 31.97
CA ILE A 26 28.89 27.87 32.57
C ILE A 26 28.94 28.26 34.06
N VAL A 27 27.81 28.64 34.66
CA VAL A 27 27.75 29.01 36.09
C VAL A 27 26.96 27.98 36.88
N GLU A 28 27.36 26.71 36.76
CA GLU A 28 27.15 25.70 37.82
C GLU A 28 28.34 24.72 37.95
N SER A 29 29.49 24.95 37.29
CA SER A 29 30.67 24.08 37.42
C SER A 29 32.00 24.76 37.75
N ALA A 30 32.02 26.02 38.18
CA ALA A 30 33.28 26.70 38.49
C ALA A 30 33.20 27.66 39.69
N ALA A 31 32.96 27.09 40.87
CA ALA A 31 33.31 27.72 42.14
C ALA A 31 34.62 27.11 42.66
N THR A 32 35.74 27.28 41.95
CA THR A 32 37.06 27.25 42.60
C THR A 32 38.09 28.00 41.78
N THR A 33 38.81 28.87 42.50
CA THR A 33 40.12 29.43 42.16
C THR A 33 40.14 30.75 41.37
N SER A 34 40.38 31.79 42.16
CA SER A 34 40.73 33.14 41.77
C SER A 34 42.07 33.24 41.03
N ARG A 35 42.21 34.39 40.36
CA ARG A 35 43.42 35.22 40.16
C ARG A 35 44.20 35.11 38.83
N ARG A 36 44.05 36.24 38.11
CA ARG A 36 45.08 37.11 37.51
C ARG A 36 45.71 36.73 36.16
N GLN A 37 45.33 37.57 35.20
CA GLN A 37 46.16 38.34 34.26
C GLN A 37 46.87 37.64 33.10
N ARG A 38 46.32 37.96 31.91
CA ARG A 38 46.99 38.55 30.72
C ARG A 38 48.27 37.89 30.22
N GLY A 39 48.20 37.39 28.98
CA GLY A 39 49.30 37.52 28.01
C GLY A 39 49.32 36.48 26.90
N GLY A 40 49.05 36.92 25.67
CA GLY A 40 49.91 36.61 24.52
C GLY A 40 49.87 35.22 23.87
N ALA A 41 49.25 35.18 22.68
CA ALA A 41 49.84 34.75 21.40
C ALA A 41 50.49 33.35 21.24
N SER A 42 49.92 32.62 20.28
CA SER A 42 50.57 31.87 19.19
C SER A 42 51.68 30.84 19.52
N GLY A 43 51.38 29.59 19.15
CA GLY A 43 52.14 28.92 18.09
C GLY A 43 53.36 28.08 18.49
N ASN A 44 53.22 26.79 18.16
CA ASN A 44 54.27 25.86 17.72
C ASN A 44 55.20 25.16 18.74
N LYS A 45 55.20 23.83 18.55
CA LYS A 45 56.33 22.89 18.48
C LYS A 45 56.92 22.28 19.77
N SER A 46 56.88 20.95 19.73
CA SER A 46 57.95 19.97 19.96
C SER A 46 58.46 19.65 21.37
N GLU A 47 58.40 18.36 21.65
CA GLU A 47 59.48 17.51 22.18
C GLU A 47 59.94 17.67 23.63
N ALA A 48 59.54 16.67 24.42
CA ALA A 48 60.41 15.73 25.15
C ALA A 48 61.73 16.25 25.71
N LYS A 49 61.91 16.09 27.04
CA LYS A 49 62.93 15.19 27.61
C LYS A 49 62.86 15.13 29.14
N THR A 50 62.91 13.90 29.65
CA THR A 50 63.68 13.37 30.81
C THR A 50 63.95 14.31 32.00
N THR A 51 63.89 13.88 33.27
CA THR A 51 64.70 12.78 33.83
C THR A 51 64.25 12.49 35.27
N TYR A 52 64.30 11.22 35.65
CA TYR A 52 64.35 10.69 37.03
C TYR A 52 65.67 11.08 37.74
N PRO A 53 65.81 10.98 39.09
CA PRO A 53 66.15 9.69 39.74
C PRO A 53 65.63 9.42 41.17
N GLN A 54 65.54 8.11 41.47
CA GLN A 54 65.89 7.39 42.73
C GLN A 54 65.05 7.63 44.00
N SER A 55 64.80 6.67 44.91
CA SER A 55 65.29 5.29 45.12
C SER A 55 64.50 4.57 46.25
N GLN A 56 64.36 3.24 46.13
CA GLN A 56 64.43 2.17 47.17
C GLN A 56 63.43 2.18 48.37
N VAL A 57 62.97 1.10 49.02
CA VAL A 57 63.07 -0.40 49.09
C VAL A 57 61.90 -0.77 50.07
N GLY A 58 61.10 -1.84 50.01
CA GLY A 58 61.37 -3.27 49.89
C GLY A 58 60.24 -4.13 50.50
N ALA A 59 59.94 -5.26 49.85
CA ALA A 59 59.68 -6.61 50.38
C ALA A 59 58.55 -6.88 51.41
N GLY A 60 57.76 -7.97 51.37
CA GLY A 60 57.69 -9.15 50.50
C GLY A 60 56.79 -10.24 51.14
N SER A 61 56.32 -11.21 50.32
CA SER A 61 55.75 -12.55 50.64
C SER A 61 54.43 -12.64 51.43
N GLY A 62 53.50 -13.58 51.22
CA GLY A 62 53.38 -14.77 50.37
C GLY A 62 52.42 -15.78 51.06
N GLY A 63 51.66 -16.59 50.31
CA GLY A 63 51.17 -17.91 50.78
C GLY A 63 49.65 -18.12 50.98
N ILE A 64 49.14 -19.10 50.22
CA ILE A 64 47.83 -19.81 50.24
C ILE A 64 47.85 -20.91 51.36
N PRO A 65 46.91 -21.89 51.61
CA PRO A 65 45.53 -22.18 51.11
C PRO A 65 44.49 -22.84 52.10
N ALA A 66 43.28 -23.07 51.56
CA ALA A 66 42.37 -24.24 51.68
C ALA A 66 41.46 -24.58 52.92
N ALA A 67 40.19 -24.87 52.57
CA ALA A 67 39.32 -26.02 52.94
C ALA A 67 38.44 -26.07 54.24
N SER A 68 37.12 -25.93 54.01
CA SER A 68 36.00 -26.89 54.28
C SER A 68 35.46 -27.24 55.68
N LYS A 69 34.13 -27.49 55.70
CA LYS A 69 33.26 -28.30 56.61
C LYS A 69 32.89 -27.67 57.98
N LEU A 70 31.74 -27.88 58.63
CA LEU A 70 30.35 -28.36 58.41
C LEU A 70 29.70 -28.33 59.83
N VAL A 71 28.37 -28.45 59.93
CA VAL A 71 27.56 -28.97 61.06
C VAL A 71 26.81 -27.97 61.99
N ALA A 72 25.52 -27.81 61.65
CA ALA A 72 24.27 -28.12 62.39
C ALA A 72 23.97 -27.61 63.82
N LYS A 73 22.73 -27.11 64.00
CA LYS A 73 21.56 -27.82 64.60
C LYS A 73 20.37 -26.82 64.78
N ARG A 74 19.18 -27.13 64.23
CA ARG A 74 17.93 -27.62 64.91
C ARG A 74 17.28 -26.57 65.84
N SER A 75 15.96 -26.37 65.90
CA SER A 75 14.81 -27.07 65.31
C SER A 75 13.50 -26.39 65.75
N ASN A 76 12.49 -26.47 64.88
CA ASN A 76 11.04 -26.60 65.10
C ASN A 76 10.31 -25.39 65.71
N GLY A 77 9.17 -24.93 65.19
CA GLY A 77 8.04 -25.53 64.43
C GLY A 77 6.78 -24.85 64.99
N SER A 78 5.63 -24.68 64.34
CA SER A 78 5.02 -25.28 63.16
C SER A 78 3.68 -24.55 62.88
N GLU A 79 3.35 -24.45 61.59
CA GLU A 79 2.04 -24.55 60.90
C GLU A 79 0.69 -24.17 61.57
N LYS A 80 -0.15 -23.39 60.86
CA LYS A 80 -1.26 -23.88 59.98
C LYS A 80 -2.14 -22.74 59.42
N ASP A 81 -2.45 -22.85 58.12
CA ASP A 81 -3.48 -22.19 57.27
C ASP A 81 -4.94 -22.52 57.71
N PRO A 82 -6.05 -22.13 57.02
CA PRO A 82 -6.41 -20.93 56.21
C PRO A 82 -7.89 -20.44 56.42
N GLY A 83 -8.29 -19.31 55.81
CA GLY A 83 -9.62 -19.19 55.16
C GLY A 83 -10.66 -18.14 55.62
N GLN A 84 -11.38 -17.60 54.61
CA GLN A 84 -12.75 -17.02 54.55
C GLN A 84 -13.00 -15.48 54.52
N LEU A 85 -13.40 -15.02 53.32
CA LEU A 85 -14.67 -14.35 52.94
C LEU A 85 -15.38 -13.41 53.95
N SER A 86 -15.61 -12.14 53.57
CA SER A 86 -16.92 -11.61 53.12
C SER A 86 -17.04 -10.06 53.15
N LYS A 87 -17.60 -9.51 52.06
CA LYS A 87 -18.69 -8.50 51.95
C LYS A 87 -18.62 -7.07 52.53
N GLU A 88 -18.89 -6.16 51.59
CA GLU A 88 -19.90 -5.07 51.60
C GLU A 88 -19.63 -3.69 52.27
N ALA A 89 -19.78 -2.67 51.40
CA ALA A 89 -20.53 -1.42 51.57
C ALA A 89 -19.82 -0.11 51.98
N ASN A 90 -19.86 0.83 51.04
CA ASN A 90 -20.18 2.27 51.12
C ASN A 90 -19.71 3.08 52.33
N ASN A 91 -18.93 4.14 52.05
CA ASN A 91 -19.33 5.48 52.48
C ASN A 91 -18.64 6.59 51.67
N GLU A 92 -19.47 7.43 51.05
CA GLU A 92 -19.11 8.80 50.69
C GLU A 92 -18.89 9.62 51.96
N LYS A 93 -17.87 10.49 51.97
CA LYS A 93 -18.00 11.89 52.43
C LYS A 93 -16.75 12.70 52.15
N ALA A 94 -17.01 13.87 51.58
CA ALA A 94 -16.11 14.99 51.34
C ALA A 94 -15.32 15.39 52.58
N THR A 95 -14.08 15.87 52.41
CA THR A 95 -13.68 17.28 52.60
C THR A 95 -12.16 17.47 52.56
N THR A 96 -11.79 18.70 52.19
CA THR A 96 -10.53 19.41 52.49
C THR A 96 -9.32 19.24 51.56
N VAL A 97 -9.24 20.25 50.68
CA VAL A 97 -8.02 20.88 50.19
C VAL A 97 -7.01 21.07 51.33
N SER A 98 -5.77 20.61 51.14
CA SER A 98 -4.61 21.20 51.77
C SER A 98 -3.43 21.18 50.82
N ASP A 99 -2.88 22.37 50.62
CA ASP A 99 -1.68 22.68 49.86
C ASP A 99 -0.49 21.83 50.28
N ASN A 100 0.17 21.20 49.32
CA ASN A 100 1.57 20.82 49.48
C ASN A 100 2.36 21.07 48.19
N LYS A 101 3.34 21.96 48.34
CA LYS A 101 4.35 22.33 47.36
C LYS A 101 4.99 21.10 46.71
N PRO A 102 5.29 21.10 45.40
CA PRO A 102 6.04 20.01 44.80
C PRO A 102 7.49 20.08 45.28
N ASN A 103 7.85 19.10 46.09
CA ASN A 103 9.23 18.77 46.39
C ASN A 103 9.88 18.26 45.10
N LYS A 104 11.08 18.76 44.77
CA LYS A 104 11.88 18.29 43.63
C LYS A 104 12.09 16.77 43.76
N GLN A 105 11.39 15.99 42.95
CA GLN A 105 11.63 14.56 42.81
C GLN A 105 12.48 14.30 41.56
N SER A 106 13.61 13.67 41.84
CA SER A 106 14.50 12.88 40.99
C SER A 106 13.98 12.48 39.60
N ASP A 107 14.86 12.66 38.61
CA ASP A 107 14.78 12.07 37.26
C ASP A 107 14.82 10.52 37.30
N GLN A 108 13.72 9.88 37.67
CA GLN A 108 13.46 8.47 37.35
C GLN A 108 12.37 8.41 36.26
N PRO A 109 12.54 7.54 35.24
CA PRO A 109 11.53 7.38 34.19
C PRO A 109 10.19 6.94 34.80
N THR A 110 9.09 7.54 34.35
CA THR A 110 7.72 7.16 34.75
C THR A 110 7.23 5.97 33.92
N GLU A 111 6.17 5.29 34.37
CA GLU A 111 5.50 4.21 33.59
C GLU A 111 4.94 4.69 32.22
N GLU A 112 4.99 6.00 31.92
CA GLU A 112 4.54 6.61 30.66
C GLU A 112 5.67 6.86 29.64
N ASP A 113 6.92 6.54 29.97
CA ASP A 113 8.08 6.81 29.11
C ASP A 113 8.31 5.73 28.04
N ILE A 114 8.62 6.15 26.81
CA ILE A 114 8.89 5.25 25.68
C ILE A 114 10.24 4.57 25.89
N GLU A 115 10.22 3.24 26.04
CA GLU A 115 11.41 2.40 26.13
C GLU A 115 12.21 2.45 24.82
N MET A 116 13.46 2.89 24.90
CA MET A 116 14.37 2.97 23.76
C MET A 116 15.20 1.70 23.64
N ILE A 117 15.79 1.48 22.45
CA ILE A 117 16.79 0.42 22.24
C ILE A 117 17.94 0.51 23.27
N SER A 118 18.65 -0.59 23.45
CA SER A 118 19.74 -0.65 24.44
C SER A 118 20.85 0.38 24.14
N ALA A 119 21.56 0.78 25.18
CA ALA A 119 22.63 1.76 25.08
C ALA A 119 23.71 1.38 24.04
N ASP A 120 24.00 0.08 23.91
CA ASP A 120 24.99 -0.42 22.97
C ASP A 120 24.52 -0.31 21.51
N LEU A 121 23.26 -0.68 21.25
CA LEU A 121 22.64 -0.49 19.94
C LEU A 121 22.52 0.99 19.59
N HIS A 122 22.18 1.84 20.56
CA HIS A 122 22.11 3.27 20.35
C HIS A 122 23.46 3.84 19.90
N ARG A 123 24.55 3.53 20.62
CA ARG A 123 25.90 4.00 20.27
C ARG A 123 26.35 3.50 18.88
N LEU A 124 25.90 2.31 18.48
CA LEU A 124 26.20 1.75 17.16
C LEU A 124 25.46 2.48 16.03
N LEU A 125 24.16 2.72 16.21
CA LEU A 125 23.27 3.26 15.17
C LEU A 125 23.34 4.78 15.07
N PHE A 126 23.50 5.47 16.20
CA PHE A 126 23.60 6.91 16.30
C PHE A 126 24.94 7.28 16.96
N PRO A 127 26.06 7.10 16.24
CA PRO A 127 27.35 7.47 16.77
C PRO A 127 27.38 8.98 17.02
N GLN A 128 28.04 9.39 18.12
CA GLN A 128 28.19 10.80 18.53
C GLN A 128 26.93 11.47 19.11
N THR A 129 25.86 10.72 19.41
CA THR A 129 24.70 11.24 20.14
C THR A 129 24.64 10.72 21.57
N GLU A 130 24.03 11.51 22.46
CA GLU A 130 23.84 11.10 23.85
C GLU A 130 22.82 9.97 23.95
N VAL A 131 23.16 8.94 24.71
CA VAL A 131 22.29 7.79 24.96
C VAL A 131 21.05 8.24 25.74
N PRO A 132 19.83 7.93 25.27
CA PRO A 132 18.60 8.26 25.97
C PRO A 132 18.56 7.62 27.37
N MET A 133 18.05 8.36 28.36
CA MET A 133 17.89 7.84 29.73
C MET A 133 16.92 6.65 29.81
N THR A 134 15.98 6.54 28.87
CA THR A 134 15.00 5.45 28.77
C THR A 134 15.51 4.25 27.95
N SER A 135 16.82 4.16 27.72
CA SER A 135 17.44 3.03 27.04
C SER A 135 17.29 1.76 27.85
N SER A 136 16.77 0.72 27.21
CA SER A 136 16.56 -0.59 27.84
C SER A 136 17.87 -1.27 28.26
N PRO A 137 17.85 -2.10 29.31
CA PRO A 137 18.95 -3.01 29.58
C PRO A 137 19.11 -3.99 28.41
N SER A 138 20.35 -4.43 28.13
CA SER A 138 20.61 -5.40 27.06
C SER A 138 19.89 -6.72 27.36
N THR A 139 18.92 -7.11 26.53
CA THR A 139 18.07 -8.30 26.78
C THR A 139 18.56 -9.57 26.07
N ALA A 140 19.31 -9.44 24.97
CA ALA A 140 19.86 -10.57 24.22
C ALA A 140 21.30 -10.29 23.75
N GLU A 141 22.21 -11.27 23.90
CA GLU A 141 23.56 -11.21 23.32
C GLU A 141 23.50 -11.42 21.80
N ILE A 142 22.93 -10.46 21.07
CA ILE A 142 22.96 -10.44 19.60
C ILE A 142 24.18 -9.67 19.11
N PHE A 143 24.86 -10.24 18.12
CA PHE A 143 25.92 -9.55 17.40
C PHE A 143 25.30 -8.74 16.26
N VAL A 144 25.36 -7.42 16.38
CA VAL A 144 24.90 -6.51 15.33
C VAL A 144 26.10 -6.05 14.51
N PRO A 145 26.10 -6.26 13.19
CA PRO A 145 27.19 -5.83 12.32
C PRO A 145 27.47 -4.31 12.40
N GLY A 146 28.73 -3.92 12.23
CA GLY A 146 29.12 -2.51 12.19
C GLY A 146 28.57 -1.79 10.94
N LEU A 147 28.39 -0.47 11.05
CA LEU A 147 28.06 0.37 9.89
C LEU A 147 29.25 0.44 8.92
N MET A 148 28.96 0.39 7.61
CA MET A 148 29.99 0.55 6.55
C MET A 148 30.46 1.99 6.33
N GLY A 149 29.76 2.96 6.94
CA GLY A 149 30.04 4.40 6.91
C GLY A 149 29.97 5.00 8.31
N ASN A 150 30.17 6.32 8.45
CA ASN A 150 30.26 6.96 9.77
C ASN A 150 28.89 7.11 10.47
N ASN A 151 27.80 6.98 9.72
CA ASN A 151 26.42 7.07 10.21
C ASN A 151 25.50 6.27 9.27
N LEU A 152 24.22 6.18 9.61
CA LEU A 152 23.23 5.41 8.85
C LEU A 152 23.01 5.94 7.42
N ARG A 153 23.06 7.26 7.20
CA ARG A 153 22.92 7.85 5.85
C ARG A 153 24.07 7.41 4.96
N GLU A 154 25.31 7.54 5.43
CA GLU A 154 26.50 7.08 4.70
C GLU A 154 26.52 5.57 4.50
N HIS A 155 26.04 4.80 5.48
CA HIS A 155 25.94 3.35 5.38
C HIS A 155 25.06 2.92 4.20
N PHE A 156 23.83 3.45 4.11
CA PHE A 156 22.90 3.11 3.03
C PHE A 156 23.30 3.73 1.67
N GLU A 157 23.93 4.90 1.65
CA GLU A 157 24.46 5.49 0.41
C GLU A 157 25.57 4.60 -0.19
N LYS A 158 26.51 4.14 0.65
CA LYS A 158 27.60 3.25 0.24
C LYS A 158 27.09 1.87 -0.17
N LEU A 159 26.21 1.28 0.65
CA LEU A 159 25.62 -0.03 0.40
C LEU A 159 24.84 -0.02 -0.92
N GLY A 160 23.98 0.99 -1.14
CA GLY A 160 23.24 1.13 -2.39
C GLY A 160 24.18 1.34 -3.60
N SER A 161 25.21 2.18 -3.44
CA SER A 161 26.20 2.45 -4.50
C SER A 161 26.95 1.18 -4.91
N ASP A 162 27.44 0.40 -3.95
CA ASP A 162 28.18 -0.84 -4.19
C ASP A 162 27.29 -1.90 -4.88
N GLN A 163 26.03 -1.99 -4.46
CA GLN A 163 25.06 -2.94 -5.02
C GLN A 163 24.66 -2.60 -6.46
N ILE A 164 24.43 -1.32 -6.76
CA ILE A 164 23.99 -0.88 -8.08
C ILE A 164 25.14 -0.67 -9.07
N ALA A 165 26.37 -0.43 -8.60
CA ALA A 165 27.51 -0.06 -9.44
C ALA A 165 27.72 -0.95 -10.68
N PRO A 166 27.68 -2.30 -10.59
CA PRO A 166 27.89 -3.16 -11.76
C PRO A 166 26.85 -2.91 -12.87
N TYR A 167 25.59 -2.68 -12.50
CA TYR A 167 24.49 -2.47 -13.44
C TYR A 167 24.40 -1.02 -13.91
N ARG A 168 24.68 -0.07 -13.01
CA ARG A 168 24.73 1.35 -13.34
C ARG A 168 25.79 1.64 -14.40
N ASN A 169 26.97 1.03 -14.27
CA ASN A 169 28.03 1.18 -15.27
C ASN A 169 27.59 0.66 -16.65
N LEU A 170 26.83 -0.44 -16.70
CA LEU A 170 26.27 -0.97 -17.94
C LEU A 170 25.20 -0.04 -18.53
N LEU A 171 24.27 0.47 -17.72
CA LEU A 171 23.26 1.43 -18.14
C LEU A 171 23.88 2.73 -18.66
N ASP A 172 24.88 3.25 -17.96
CA ASP A 172 25.59 4.47 -18.34
C ASP A 172 26.44 4.27 -19.62
N SER A 173 26.95 3.04 -19.86
CA SER A 173 27.75 2.72 -21.05
C SER A 173 26.98 2.78 -22.37
N VAL A 174 25.65 2.67 -22.33
CA VAL A 174 24.79 2.73 -23.52
C VAL A 174 24.15 4.10 -23.73
N LEU A 175 24.42 5.08 -22.86
CA LEU A 175 23.95 6.47 -23.03
C LEU A 175 24.73 7.20 -24.12
N GLY A 176 24.03 7.96 -24.96
CA GLY A 176 24.63 8.76 -26.03
C GLY A 176 25.22 7.94 -27.19
N VAL A 177 25.01 6.63 -27.19
CA VAL A 177 25.37 5.72 -28.29
C VAL A 177 24.19 5.61 -29.26
N SER A 178 24.40 5.14 -30.49
CA SER A 178 23.32 4.76 -31.41
C SER A 178 23.30 3.25 -31.64
N LEU A 179 22.11 2.69 -31.82
CA LEU A 179 21.98 1.31 -32.28
C LEU A 179 22.40 1.20 -33.76
N PRO A 180 22.96 0.05 -34.19
CA PRO A 180 23.19 -0.21 -35.61
C PRO A 180 21.85 -0.25 -36.37
N PRO A 181 21.84 -0.06 -37.71
CA PRO A 181 20.62 -0.24 -38.48
C PRO A 181 20.11 -1.70 -38.35
N PRO A 182 18.79 -1.93 -38.25
CA PRO A 182 18.24 -3.27 -38.22
C PRO A 182 18.52 -3.99 -39.55
N PRO A 183 18.62 -5.33 -39.56
CA PRO A 183 18.82 -6.10 -40.79
C PRO A 183 17.62 -5.95 -41.73
N THR A 184 17.88 -5.97 -43.04
CA THR A 184 16.83 -5.85 -44.06
C THR A 184 15.96 -7.12 -44.18
N GLU A 185 16.52 -8.28 -43.84
CA GLU A 185 15.84 -9.57 -43.85
C GLU A 185 16.19 -10.34 -42.57
N TRP A 186 15.16 -10.79 -41.86
CA TRP A 186 15.30 -11.57 -40.64
C TRP A 186 15.22 -13.07 -40.94
N ARG A 187 15.96 -13.89 -40.20
CA ARG A 187 15.93 -15.36 -40.31
C ARG A 187 14.86 -15.96 -39.40
N LEU A 188 13.94 -16.69 -40.02
CA LEU A 188 13.01 -17.59 -39.32
C LEU A 188 13.75 -18.91 -39.02
N ALA A 189 14.48 -18.92 -37.91
CA ALA A 189 15.25 -20.09 -37.45
C ALA A 189 15.06 -20.27 -35.92
N PRO A 190 15.03 -21.51 -35.41
CA PRO A 190 14.75 -21.74 -33.99
C PRO A 190 15.94 -21.26 -33.13
N GLY A 191 15.63 -20.66 -31.98
CA GLY A 191 16.66 -20.08 -31.11
C GLY A 191 17.14 -18.71 -31.57
N TRP A 192 18.31 -18.27 -31.09
CA TRP A 192 18.84 -16.94 -31.38
C TRP A 192 19.65 -16.90 -32.68
N THR A 193 19.40 -15.85 -33.47
CA THR A 193 20.23 -15.44 -34.60
C THR A 193 20.80 -14.06 -34.32
N CYS A 194 22.12 -13.90 -34.45
CA CYS A 194 22.87 -12.64 -34.34
C CYS A 194 23.13 -12.06 -35.73
N TYR A 195 22.98 -10.74 -35.88
CA TYR A 195 23.21 -10.01 -37.13
C TYR A 195 24.32 -8.98 -36.93
N ASP A 196 25.41 -9.12 -37.69
CA ASP A 196 26.57 -8.23 -37.60
C ASP A 196 26.29 -6.86 -38.25
N ARG A 197 26.68 -5.80 -37.54
CA ARG A 197 26.41 -4.40 -37.90
C ARG A 197 27.10 -3.90 -39.18
N HIS A 198 28.17 -4.56 -39.63
CA HIS A 198 29.00 -4.07 -40.74
C HIS A 198 28.81 -4.88 -42.00
N THR A 199 28.61 -6.19 -41.85
CA THR A 199 28.56 -7.14 -42.95
C THR A 199 27.13 -7.57 -43.29
N GLY A 200 26.18 -7.41 -42.37
CA GLY A 200 24.84 -7.99 -42.48
C GLY A 200 24.84 -9.53 -42.41
N ALA A 201 26.00 -10.14 -42.14
CA ALA A 201 26.12 -11.57 -41.96
C ALA A 201 25.39 -12.00 -40.68
N TYR A 202 24.73 -13.16 -40.75
CA TYR A 202 24.04 -13.73 -39.60
C TYR A 202 24.71 -15.02 -39.13
N SER A 203 24.62 -15.28 -37.83
CA SER A 203 25.08 -16.53 -37.22
C SER A 203 24.15 -16.96 -36.09
N THR A 204 24.01 -18.26 -35.87
CA THR A 204 23.26 -18.79 -34.73
C THR A 204 24.11 -18.67 -33.47
N VAL A 205 23.50 -18.22 -32.38
CA VAL A 205 24.13 -18.12 -31.06
C VAL A 205 23.23 -18.76 -30.01
N ASP A 206 23.79 -19.21 -28.89
CA ASP A 206 22.97 -19.76 -27.80
C ASP A 206 22.19 -18.68 -27.05
N TYR A 207 22.80 -17.50 -26.91
CA TYR A 207 22.22 -16.29 -26.33
C TYR A 207 23.05 -15.06 -26.77
N PRO A 208 22.51 -13.82 -26.68
CA PRO A 208 23.27 -12.62 -27.03
C PRO A 208 24.52 -12.44 -26.13
N PRO A 209 25.73 -12.25 -26.68
CA PRO A 209 26.96 -12.13 -25.88
C PRO A 209 27.11 -10.80 -25.11
N ASP A 210 26.33 -9.76 -25.44
CA ASP A 210 26.43 -8.43 -24.83
C ASP A 210 25.79 -8.32 -23.43
N ASP A 211 26.36 -7.48 -22.56
CA ASP A 211 25.91 -7.36 -21.16
C ASP A 211 24.89 -6.25 -20.92
N ALA A 212 24.66 -5.38 -21.90
CA ALA A 212 23.58 -4.39 -21.90
C ALA A 212 22.73 -4.58 -23.17
N LEU A 213 21.47 -4.97 -22.98
CA LEU A 213 20.56 -5.34 -24.05
C LEU A 213 19.26 -4.54 -23.95
N PHE A 214 18.71 -4.14 -25.08
CA PHE A 214 17.32 -3.72 -25.22
C PHE A 214 16.52 -4.89 -25.76
N PHE A 215 15.36 -5.18 -25.18
CA PHE A 215 14.68 -6.47 -25.40
C PHE A 215 13.16 -6.33 -25.37
N ASP A 216 12.51 -7.08 -26.26
CA ASP A 216 11.05 -7.18 -26.39
C ASP A 216 10.65 -8.62 -26.79
N VAL A 217 9.50 -9.08 -26.29
CA VAL A 217 8.97 -10.44 -26.53
C VAL A 217 7.51 -10.40 -26.95
N GLU A 218 7.18 -11.14 -28.00
CA GLU A 218 5.80 -11.33 -28.45
C GLU A 218 5.30 -12.77 -28.25
N VAL A 219 3.99 -12.86 -27.99
CA VAL A 219 3.28 -14.10 -27.66
C VAL A 219 2.04 -14.26 -28.54
N CYS A 220 1.96 -15.36 -29.28
CA CYS A 220 0.74 -15.78 -29.96
C CYS A 220 -0.30 -16.25 -28.92
N VAL A 221 -1.21 -15.38 -28.52
CA VAL A 221 -2.20 -15.65 -27.47
C VAL A 221 -3.05 -16.91 -27.75
N PRO A 222 -3.51 -17.17 -29.01
CA PRO A 222 -4.21 -18.42 -29.31
C PRO A 222 -3.35 -19.68 -29.13
N ASP A 223 -2.02 -19.58 -29.25
CA ASP A 223 -1.10 -20.71 -29.05
C ASP A 223 -0.78 -20.95 -27.57
N GLY A 224 -0.80 -19.92 -26.73
CA GLY A 224 -0.64 -20.06 -25.28
C GLY A 224 0.07 -18.87 -24.64
N LEU A 225 0.72 -19.11 -23.50
CA LEU A 225 1.39 -18.07 -22.71
C LEU A 225 2.90 -17.98 -22.94
N GLY A 226 3.48 -18.99 -23.57
CA GLY A 226 4.92 -19.10 -23.85
C GLY A 226 5.40 -18.15 -24.95
N PRO A 227 6.71 -17.85 -25.00
CA PRO A 227 7.27 -16.93 -25.98
C PRO A 227 7.12 -17.48 -27.40
N THR A 228 6.75 -16.61 -28.34
CA THR A 228 6.66 -16.96 -29.77
C THR A 228 7.86 -16.44 -30.55
N MET A 229 8.19 -15.17 -30.33
CA MET A 229 9.30 -14.46 -30.97
C MET A 229 9.84 -13.39 -30.03
N ALA A 230 11.12 -13.05 -30.15
CA ALA A 230 11.71 -11.94 -29.42
C ALA A 230 12.78 -11.24 -30.24
N VAL A 231 12.99 -9.95 -29.97
CA VAL A 231 14.07 -9.17 -30.57
C VAL A 231 14.92 -8.57 -29.46
N ALA A 232 16.24 -8.57 -29.65
CA ALA A 232 17.14 -7.84 -28.78
C ALA A 232 18.11 -6.98 -29.61
N ALA A 233 18.57 -5.89 -29.03
CA ALA A 233 19.58 -5.02 -29.63
C ALA A 233 20.63 -4.60 -28.60
N SER A 234 21.86 -4.44 -29.09
CA SER A 234 22.96 -3.78 -28.38
C SER A 234 23.63 -2.77 -29.32
N PRO A 235 24.52 -1.91 -28.81
CA PRO A 235 25.36 -1.08 -29.67
C PRO A 235 26.23 -1.87 -30.68
N LYS A 236 26.36 -3.19 -30.52
CA LYS A 236 27.20 -4.04 -31.36
C LYS A 236 26.40 -4.77 -32.45
N ALA A 237 25.21 -5.27 -32.13
CA ALA A 237 24.45 -6.16 -33.02
C ALA A 237 22.95 -6.18 -32.71
N TRP A 238 22.18 -6.66 -33.69
CA TRP A 238 20.78 -7.06 -33.53
C TRP A 238 20.68 -8.57 -33.35
N TYR A 239 19.62 -9.00 -32.66
CA TYR A 239 19.34 -10.40 -32.40
C TYR A 239 17.86 -10.69 -32.58
N SER A 240 17.52 -11.83 -33.18
CA SER A 240 16.14 -12.34 -33.23
C SER A 240 16.08 -13.75 -32.67
N TRP A 241 15.07 -14.03 -31.86
CA TRP A 241 14.76 -15.35 -31.34
C TRP A 241 13.42 -15.83 -31.88
N CYS A 242 13.35 -17.09 -32.34
CA CYS A 242 12.09 -17.73 -32.69
C CYS A 242 11.91 -19.02 -31.88
N SER A 243 10.69 -19.22 -31.39
CA SER A 243 10.31 -20.49 -30.76
C SER A 243 10.36 -21.64 -31.77
N ARG A 244 10.65 -22.86 -31.30
CA ARG A 244 10.64 -24.05 -32.16
C ARG A 244 9.29 -24.24 -32.85
N ARG A 245 8.18 -23.97 -32.14
CA ARG A 245 6.81 -24.07 -32.67
C ARG A 245 6.51 -23.07 -33.79
N LEU A 246 7.04 -21.86 -33.68
CA LEU A 246 6.88 -20.87 -34.74
C LEU A 246 7.53 -21.35 -36.03
N VAL A 247 8.70 -21.99 -35.95
CA VAL A 247 9.46 -22.43 -37.14
C VAL A 247 8.95 -23.78 -37.67
N ASP A 248 8.75 -24.75 -36.78
CA ASP A 248 8.37 -26.13 -37.13
C ASP A 248 6.91 -26.42 -36.74
N PRO A 249 6.00 -26.54 -37.74
CA PRO A 249 4.58 -26.81 -37.48
C PRO A 249 4.30 -28.23 -36.98
N THR A 250 5.29 -29.14 -37.01
CA THR A 250 5.12 -30.52 -36.51
C THR A 250 5.24 -30.60 -34.99
N VAL A 251 5.79 -29.57 -34.34
CA VAL A 251 5.87 -29.49 -32.89
C VAL A 251 4.46 -29.28 -32.34
N GLU A 252 4.03 -30.09 -31.38
CA GLU A 252 2.75 -29.97 -30.70
C GLU A 252 2.77 -28.94 -29.57
N LYS A 253 1.60 -28.39 -29.23
CA LYS A 253 1.47 -27.36 -28.20
C LYS A 253 1.78 -28.00 -26.84
N PRO A 254 2.75 -27.49 -26.06
CA PRO A 254 3.03 -28.05 -24.76
C PRO A 254 1.82 -27.85 -23.85
N GLU A 255 1.39 -28.92 -23.19
CA GLU A 255 0.42 -28.85 -22.10
C GLU A 255 1.01 -28.08 -20.91
N PHE A 256 2.31 -28.31 -20.64
CA PHE A 256 3.07 -27.67 -19.58
C PHE A 256 4.41 -27.16 -20.12
N TYR A 257 4.71 -25.89 -19.87
CA TYR A 257 5.99 -25.31 -20.29
C TYR A 257 7.17 -25.86 -19.47
N ARG A 258 8.31 -26.00 -20.13
CA ARG A 258 9.60 -26.39 -19.59
C ARG A 258 10.61 -25.25 -19.71
N ILE A 259 11.72 -25.35 -18.98
CA ILE A 259 12.83 -24.40 -19.05
C ILE A 259 13.31 -24.21 -20.51
N ASN A 260 13.36 -25.28 -21.30
CA ASN A 260 13.82 -25.23 -22.69
C ASN A 260 12.84 -24.53 -23.66
N ASP A 261 11.61 -24.25 -23.23
CA ASP A 261 10.63 -23.49 -24.01
C ASP A 261 10.80 -21.97 -23.81
N MET A 262 11.60 -21.55 -22.81
CA MET A 262 11.84 -20.15 -22.48
C MET A 262 13.06 -19.59 -23.24
N ILE A 263 13.14 -18.26 -23.31
CA ILE A 263 14.18 -17.54 -24.04
C ILE A 263 15.47 -17.51 -23.19
N PRO A 264 16.59 -18.07 -23.67
CA PRO A 264 17.87 -17.98 -22.97
C PRO A 264 18.52 -16.62 -23.19
N LEU A 265 18.85 -15.89 -22.12
CA LEU A 265 19.57 -14.61 -22.22
C LEU A 265 20.95 -14.65 -21.53
N GLY A 266 21.35 -15.78 -20.93
CA GLY A 266 22.63 -15.93 -20.23
C GLY A 266 22.73 -15.07 -18.96
N GLY A 267 23.95 -14.69 -18.55
CA GLY A 267 24.14 -13.81 -17.38
C GLY A 267 23.97 -14.49 -16.02
N GLU A 268 24.13 -15.81 -15.94
CA GLU A 268 24.10 -16.59 -14.70
C GLU A 268 25.23 -16.15 -13.75
N ASP A 269 26.46 -16.05 -14.28
CA ASP A 269 27.67 -15.83 -13.47
C ASP A 269 28.25 -14.42 -13.52
N ARG A 270 27.69 -13.52 -14.35
CA ARG A 270 28.21 -12.14 -14.50
C ARG A 270 27.08 -11.10 -14.53
N PRO A 271 27.34 -9.85 -14.06
CA PRO A 271 26.37 -8.78 -14.14
C PRO A 271 25.95 -8.52 -15.60
N ARG A 272 24.63 -8.48 -15.82
CA ARG A 272 24.01 -8.18 -17.10
C ARG A 272 22.73 -7.38 -16.85
N ILE A 273 22.46 -6.40 -17.70
CA ILE A 273 21.26 -5.57 -17.62
C ILE A 273 20.44 -5.67 -18.90
N VAL A 274 19.16 -5.96 -18.75
CA VAL A 274 18.19 -6.00 -19.85
C VAL A 274 17.20 -4.86 -19.67
N VAL A 275 17.15 -3.96 -20.63
CA VAL A 275 16.27 -2.79 -20.66
C VAL A 275 15.07 -3.12 -21.55
N GLY A 276 13.87 -2.87 -21.05
CA GLY A 276 12.63 -3.10 -21.80
C GLY A 276 11.58 -2.05 -21.48
N HIS A 277 10.42 -2.17 -22.12
CA HIS A 277 9.24 -1.39 -21.79
C HIS A 277 8.14 -2.34 -21.34
N ASN A 278 7.66 -2.20 -20.10
CA ASN A 278 6.83 -3.23 -19.46
C ASN A 278 7.58 -4.57 -19.35
N VAL A 279 8.85 -4.49 -18.95
CA VAL A 279 9.77 -5.61 -18.69
C VAL A 279 9.13 -6.75 -17.91
N ALA A 280 8.21 -6.42 -17.00
CA ALA A 280 7.48 -7.39 -16.20
C ALA A 280 6.81 -8.48 -17.05
N PHE A 281 6.37 -8.16 -18.27
CA PHE A 281 5.84 -9.12 -19.22
C PHE A 281 6.95 -9.97 -19.86
N ASP A 282 7.99 -9.32 -20.38
CA ASP A 282 9.10 -9.95 -21.11
C ASP A 282 9.90 -10.91 -20.22
N ARG A 283 10.21 -10.45 -19.01
CA ARG A 283 10.99 -11.17 -18.00
C ARG A 283 10.45 -12.56 -17.72
N THR A 284 9.13 -12.72 -17.67
CA THR A 284 8.51 -14.02 -17.39
C THR A 284 8.75 -15.04 -18.51
N ARG A 285 9.20 -14.64 -19.69
CA ARG A 285 9.57 -15.56 -20.79
C ARG A 285 11.07 -15.82 -20.85
N VAL A 286 11.85 -15.27 -19.92
CA VAL A 286 13.31 -15.44 -19.87
C VAL A 286 13.66 -16.62 -18.97
N ARG A 287 14.47 -17.54 -19.51
CA ARG A 287 14.83 -18.82 -18.91
C ARG A 287 15.49 -18.67 -17.53
N GLU A 288 16.51 -17.83 -17.43
CA GLU A 288 17.33 -17.67 -16.21
C GLU A 288 16.54 -17.12 -15.01
N GLN A 289 15.35 -16.55 -15.24
CA GLN A 289 14.49 -16.06 -14.16
C GLN A 289 13.86 -17.18 -13.34
N TYR A 290 13.78 -18.38 -13.92
CA TYR A 290 13.27 -19.59 -13.29
C TYR A 290 14.33 -20.40 -12.55
N ASP A 291 15.61 -20.06 -12.69
CA ASP A 291 16.69 -20.73 -11.96
C ASP A 291 16.48 -20.53 -10.46
N ARG A 292 16.67 -21.57 -9.63
CA ARG A 292 16.44 -21.44 -8.18
C ARG A 292 17.35 -20.40 -7.54
N LYS A 293 18.64 -20.42 -7.91
CA LYS A 293 19.61 -19.41 -7.49
C LYS A 293 19.30 -18.10 -8.20
N PRO A 294 19.32 -16.95 -7.51
CA PRO A 294 19.06 -15.69 -8.15
C PRO A 294 20.13 -15.42 -9.23
N PRO A 295 19.74 -15.20 -10.50
CA PRO A 295 20.70 -14.90 -11.55
C PRO A 295 21.39 -13.56 -11.27
N LYS A 296 22.58 -13.33 -11.83
CA LYS A 296 23.22 -11.99 -11.80
C LYS A 296 22.68 -11.06 -12.87
N MET A 297 21.83 -11.54 -13.77
CA MET A 297 21.06 -10.67 -14.66
C MET A 297 20.03 -9.86 -13.86
N ARG A 298 19.88 -8.59 -14.22
CA ARG A 298 18.81 -7.71 -13.75
C ARG A 298 18.10 -7.09 -14.94
N PHE A 299 16.92 -6.55 -14.67
CA PHE A 299 16.15 -5.82 -15.67
C PHE A 299 15.93 -4.37 -15.25
N TRP A 300 15.74 -3.51 -16.24
CA TRP A 300 15.45 -2.10 -16.06
C TRP A 300 14.26 -1.68 -16.92
N ASP A 301 13.21 -1.19 -16.29
CA ASP A 301 11.92 -0.94 -16.94
C ASP A 301 11.69 0.53 -17.23
N THR A 302 11.66 0.89 -18.51
CA THR A 302 11.37 2.26 -18.97
C THR A 302 9.95 2.69 -18.63
N MET A 303 8.99 1.76 -18.53
CA MET A 303 7.62 2.05 -18.12
C MET A 303 7.57 2.46 -16.64
N SER A 304 8.24 1.72 -15.75
CA SER A 304 8.40 2.10 -14.33
C SER A 304 9.03 3.48 -14.15
N MET A 305 10.11 3.77 -14.91
CA MET A 305 10.72 5.11 -14.91
C MET A 305 9.71 6.17 -15.34
N HIS A 306 8.99 5.93 -16.43
CA HIS A 306 7.98 6.85 -16.93
C HIS A 306 6.89 7.11 -15.90
N ILE A 307 6.28 6.06 -15.34
CA ILE A 307 5.14 6.19 -14.43
C ILE A 307 5.51 7.00 -13.19
N SER A 308 6.70 6.74 -12.62
CA SER A 308 7.19 7.47 -11.45
C SER A 308 7.37 8.98 -11.69
N MET A 309 7.58 9.40 -12.93
CA MET A 309 7.92 10.79 -13.29
C MET A 309 6.77 11.54 -13.99
N TYR A 310 6.01 10.86 -14.85
CA TYR A 310 5.06 11.45 -15.79
C TYR A 310 3.71 10.71 -15.84
N GLY A 311 3.60 9.56 -15.16
CA GLY A 311 2.36 8.78 -15.12
C GLY A 311 1.26 9.48 -14.34
N MET A 312 0.02 9.09 -14.63
CA MET A 312 -1.21 9.61 -14.01
C MET A 312 -1.82 8.60 -13.04
N GLY A 313 -2.45 9.08 -11.96
CA GLY A 313 -3.33 8.24 -11.13
C GLY A 313 -4.70 7.98 -11.80
N ASP A 314 -5.47 7.00 -11.31
CA ASP A 314 -6.72 6.56 -11.95
C ASP A 314 -7.72 7.70 -12.24
N ARG A 315 -7.98 8.56 -11.24
CA ARG A 315 -8.88 9.70 -11.39
C ARG A 315 -8.36 10.69 -12.44
N GLN A 316 -7.04 10.88 -12.52
CA GLN A 316 -6.41 11.76 -13.50
C GLN A 316 -6.47 11.17 -14.89
N LEU A 317 -6.30 9.86 -15.03
CA LEU A 317 -6.45 9.17 -16.32
C LEU A 317 -7.88 9.28 -16.84
N ILE A 318 -8.88 9.09 -15.98
CA ILE A 318 -10.30 9.31 -16.33
C ILE A 318 -10.51 10.77 -16.76
N GLN A 319 -10.00 11.73 -15.98
CA GLN A 319 -10.08 13.15 -16.33
C GLN A 319 -9.46 13.43 -17.69
N TYR A 320 -8.25 12.91 -17.95
CA TYR A 320 -7.52 13.03 -19.21
C TYR A 320 -8.35 12.50 -20.39
N GLN A 321 -8.98 11.33 -20.24
CA GLN A 321 -9.83 10.71 -21.28
C GLN A 321 -11.14 11.47 -21.50
N MET A 322 -11.78 11.95 -20.43
CA MET A 322 -13.08 12.64 -20.50
C MET A 322 -12.99 14.06 -21.06
N THR A 323 -11.78 14.62 -21.20
CA THR A 323 -11.59 15.97 -21.75
C THR A 323 -12.10 16.14 -23.17
N GLU A 324 -12.30 15.06 -23.94
CA GLU A 324 -12.87 15.13 -25.30
C GLU A 324 -14.39 15.34 -25.26
N THR A 325 -15.06 14.76 -24.26
CA THR A 325 -16.53 14.67 -24.17
C THR A 325 -17.17 15.61 -23.16
N ASP A 326 -16.41 16.13 -22.19
CA ASP A 326 -16.92 16.96 -21.10
C ASP A 326 -16.44 18.42 -21.24
N ASP A 327 -17.35 19.30 -21.65
CA ASP A 327 -17.05 20.72 -21.86
C ASP A 327 -16.76 21.49 -20.55
N ALA A 328 -17.22 20.99 -19.39
CA ALA A 328 -16.89 21.61 -18.11
C ALA A 328 -15.43 21.33 -17.71
N LEU A 329 -14.90 20.14 -18.03
CA LEU A 329 -13.48 19.84 -17.83
C LEU A 329 -12.59 20.67 -18.76
N LYS A 330 -13.00 20.88 -20.02
CA LYS A 330 -12.24 21.71 -21.00
C LYS A 330 -12.05 23.16 -20.54
N GLN A 331 -12.97 23.68 -19.72
CA GLN A 331 -12.90 25.05 -19.20
C GLN A 331 -11.90 25.22 -18.03
N MET A 332 -11.29 24.14 -17.53
CA MET A 332 -10.31 24.23 -16.46
C MET A 332 -9.04 24.96 -16.93
N PRO A 333 -8.64 26.09 -16.32
CA PRO A 333 -7.56 26.93 -16.83
C PRO A 333 -6.17 26.28 -16.87
N TYR A 334 -5.95 25.22 -16.09
CA TYR A 334 -4.67 24.52 -16.01
C TYR A 334 -4.57 23.30 -16.93
N LEU A 335 -5.67 22.86 -17.55
CA LEU A 335 -5.80 21.51 -18.12
C LEU A 335 -4.83 21.26 -19.28
N GLU A 336 -4.74 22.18 -20.24
CA GLU A 336 -3.86 22.03 -21.40
C GLU A 336 -2.38 22.02 -20.99
N SER A 337 -1.96 22.98 -20.15
CA SER A 337 -0.60 22.99 -19.59
C SER A 337 -0.27 21.77 -18.73
N TRP A 338 -1.27 21.15 -18.11
CA TRP A 338 -1.08 19.91 -17.35
C TRP A 338 -0.90 18.71 -18.27
N LYS A 339 -1.69 18.61 -19.36
CA LYS A 339 -1.58 17.53 -20.36
C LYS A 339 -0.20 17.49 -21.02
N GLU A 340 0.44 18.64 -21.22
CA GLU A 340 1.81 18.71 -21.74
C GLU A 340 2.86 18.06 -20.81
N GLY A 341 2.54 17.91 -19.52
CA GLY A 341 3.44 17.34 -18.50
C GLY A 341 3.20 15.87 -18.15
N VAL A 342 2.22 15.21 -18.78
CA VAL A 342 1.82 13.83 -18.44
C VAL A 342 1.59 12.99 -19.69
N SER A 343 1.69 11.66 -19.56
CA SER A 343 1.33 10.75 -20.66
C SER A 343 0.73 9.45 -20.13
N ARG A 344 0.15 8.68 -21.06
CA ARG A 344 -0.26 7.29 -20.82
C ARG A 344 0.98 6.39 -20.83
N ASN A 345 0.85 5.23 -20.23
CA ASN A 345 2.00 4.37 -19.93
C ASN A 345 2.37 3.41 -21.08
N SER A 346 1.64 3.39 -22.20
CA SER A 346 1.97 2.48 -23.31
C SER A 346 3.20 2.95 -24.07
N LEU A 347 3.92 2.02 -24.71
CA LEU A 347 5.18 2.30 -25.41
C LEU A 347 5.00 3.43 -26.44
N ASP A 348 3.95 3.35 -27.26
CA ASP A 348 3.61 4.37 -28.26
C ASP A 348 3.38 5.76 -27.64
N ALA A 349 2.62 5.82 -26.53
CA ALA A 349 2.30 7.07 -25.88
C ALA A 349 3.51 7.67 -25.16
N CYS A 350 4.40 6.81 -24.64
CA CYS A 350 5.67 7.22 -24.05
C CYS A 350 6.64 7.74 -25.12
N HIS A 351 6.75 7.03 -26.25
CA HIS A 351 7.61 7.42 -27.37
C HIS A 351 7.14 8.74 -27.97
N GLN A 352 5.85 8.88 -28.27
CA GLN A 352 5.25 10.13 -28.74
C GLN A 352 5.40 11.29 -27.74
N PHE A 353 5.53 11.02 -26.45
CA PHE A 353 5.72 12.06 -25.45
C PHE A 353 7.20 12.48 -25.30
N HIS A 354 8.14 11.53 -25.31
CA HIS A 354 9.56 11.79 -25.05
C HIS A 354 10.39 12.04 -26.32
N CYS A 355 9.94 11.54 -27.46
CA CYS A 355 10.71 11.41 -28.71
C CYS A 355 9.99 12.00 -29.95
N ARG A 356 8.93 12.80 -29.76
CA ARG A 356 8.07 13.32 -30.86
C ARG A 356 8.78 14.15 -31.93
N ASP A 357 9.86 14.84 -31.55
CA ASP A 357 10.54 15.75 -32.47
C ASP A 357 11.10 14.92 -33.65
N PRO A 358 10.76 15.26 -34.91
CA PRO A 358 11.28 14.56 -36.09
C PRO A 358 12.82 14.57 -36.19
N GLY A 359 13.50 15.49 -35.51
CA GLY A 359 14.95 15.50 -35.38
C GLY A 359 15.49 14.46 -34.39
N ILE A 360 14.64 13.83 -33.58
CA ILE A 360 14.97 12.79 -32.60
C ILE A 360 14.63 11.40 -33.15
N SER A 361 13.42 11.22 -33.68
CA SER A 361 12.95 9.92 -34.16
C SER A 361 12.03 10.08 -35.37
N GLN A 362 12.12 9.11 -36.28
CA GLN A 362 11.22 8.97 -37.44
C GLN A 362 10.32 7.74 -37.32
N LEU A 363 10.32 7.07 -36.17
CA LEU A 363 9.53 5.86 -35.95
C LEU A 363 8.04 6.20 -35.82
N ASP A 364 7.22 5.44 -36.52
CA ASP A 364 5.77 5.40 -36.33
C ASP A 364 5.39 4.03 -35.78
N LEU A 365 4.84 4.01 -34.56
CA LEU A 365 4.51 2.78 -33.85
C LEU A 365 3.04 2.42 -34.08
N ASP A 366 2.81 1.37 -34.87
CA ASP A 366 1.46 0.87 -35.17
C ASP A 366 1.02 -0.23 -34.20
N LYS A 367 -0.11 -0.01 -33.52
CA LYS A 367 -0.73 -1.01 -32.61
C LYS A 367 -1.41 -2.17 -33.33
N SER A 368 -1.56 -2.12 -34.65
CA SER A 368 -2.27 -3.15 -35.40
C SER A 368 -1.54 -4.50 -35.35
N ASP A 369 -0.21 -4.50 -35.32
CA ASP A 369 0.61 -5.71 -35.30
C ASP A 369 0.63 -6.39 -33.92
N GLN A 370 0.60 -5.65 -32.81
CA GLN A 370 0.36 -6.24 -31.49
C GLN A 370 -0.97 -7.02 -31.47
N LYS A 371 -2.04 -6.42 -32.00
CA LYS A 371 -3.35 -7.10 -32.11
C LYS A 371 -3.29 -8.32 -33.03
N PHE A 372 -2.31 -8.40 -33.93
CA PHE A 372 -2.13 -9.56 -34.79
C PHE A 372 -1.74 -10.79 -33.98
N PHE A 373 -0.79 -10.67 -33.04
CA PHE A 373 -0.40 -11.75 -32.12
C PHE A 373 -1.53 -12.20 -31.18
N VAL A 374 -2.42 -11.27 -30.79
CA VAL A 374 -3.55 -11.55 -29.91
C VAL A 374 -4.66 -12.34 -30.62
N ASN A 375 -4.93 -12.04 -31.88
CA ASN A 375 -6.12 -12.52 -32.58
C ASN A 375 -5.87 -13.62 -33.60
N ASN A 376 -4.64 -13.85 -34.04
CA ASN A 376 -4.31 -14.75 -35.14
C ASN A 376 -3.51 -15.97 -34.69
N SER A 377 -3.52 -17.01 -35.52
CA SER A 377 -2.84 -18.29 -35.26
C SER A 377 -1.36 -18.26 -35.69
N LEU A 378 -0.57 -19.21 -35.16
CA LEU A 378 0.85 -19.36 -35.53
C LEU A 378 1.12 -19.44 -37.06
N PRO A 379 0.32 -20.16 -37.88
CA PRO A 379 0.51 -20.15 -39.32
C PRO A 379 0.46 -18.75 -39.94
N LEU A 380 -0.52 -17.93 -39.55
CA LEU A 380 -0.64 -16.56 -40.05
C LEU A 380 0.52 -15.67 -39.59
N ILE A 381 1.01 -15.88 -38.37
CA ILE A 381 2.21 -15.19 -37.86
C ILE A 381 3.43 -15.58 -38.69
N ARG A 382 3.58 -16.86 -39.04
CA ARG A 382 4.67 -17.35 -39.89
C ARG A 382 4.63 -16.74 -41.30
N ASP A 383 3.44 -16.67 -41.90
CA ASP A 383 3.25 -16.08 -43.24
C ASP A 383 3.56 -14.58 -43.27
N ASN A 384 3.41 -13.90 -42.13
CA ASN A 384 3.68 -12.47 -41.97
C ASN A 384 4.97 -12.17 -41.19
N PHE A 385 5.87 -13.16 -41.06
CA PHE A 385 7.02 -13.11 -40.16
C PHE A 385 7.86 -11.83 -40.31
N GLN A 386 8.25 -11.44 -41.53
CA GLN A 386 9.09 -10.26 -41.77
C GLN A 386 8.44 -8.96 -41.28
N ARG A 387 7.11 -8.81 -41.42
CA ARG A 387 6.40 -7.63 -40.92
C ARG A 387 6.44 -7.60 -39.39
N LEU A 388 6.11 -8.72 -38.78
CA LEU A 388 5.95 -8.83 -37.33
C LEU A 388 7.28 -8.75 -36.56
N VAL A 389 8.37 -9.30 -37.11
CA VAL A 389 9.69 -9.17 -36.48
C VAL A 389 10.26 -7.76 -36.60
N ASN A 390 9.97 -7.05 -37.69
CA ASN A 390 10.30 -5.63 -37.82
C ASN A 390 9.49 -4.76 -36.84
N TYR A 391 8.22 -5.12 -36.58
CA TYR A 391 7.42 -4.52 -35.52
C TYR A 391 8.12 -4.67 -34.15
N CYS A 392 8.55 -5.88 -33.76
CA CYS A 392 9.30 -6.08 -32.51
C CYS A 392 10.62 -5.29 -32.50
N ALA A 393 11.32 -5.20 -33.64
CA ALA A 393 12.54 -4.41 -33.74
C ALA A 393 12.28 -2.91 -33.54
N ASN A 394 11.16 -2.38 -34.04
CA ASN A 394 10.75 -1.00 -33.83
C ASN A 394 10.41 -0.74 -32.35
N ASP A 395 9.77 -1.70 -31.66
CA ASP A 395 9.49 -1.59 -30.23
C ASP A 395 10.77 -1.57 -29.38
N VAL A 396 11.77 -2.38 -29.74
CA VAL A 396 13.12 -2.34 -29.13
C VAL A 396 13.81 -1.00 -29.38
N GLN A 397 13.75 -0.49 -30.62
CA GLN A 397 14.32 0.81 -30.97
C GLN A 397 13.61 1.96 -30.22
N ALA A 398 12.29 1.95 -30.13
CA ALA A 398 11.52 2.95 -29.39
C ALA A 398 11.86 2.92 -27.89
N THR A 399 12.01 1.72 -27.31
CA THR A 399 12.45 1.51 -25.93
C THR A 399 13.84 2.12 -25.70
N PHE A 400 14.76 1.90 -26.64
CA PHE A 400 16.09 2.52 -26.62
C PHE A 400 16.02 4.04 -26.59
N GLU A 401 15.25 4.65 -27.49
CA GLU A 401 15.11 6.11 -27.59
C GLU A 401 14.47 6.71 -26.33
N ILE A 402 13.45 6.06 -25.79
CA ILE A 402 12.82 6.45 -24.51
C ILE A 402 13.85 6.38 -23.38
N PHE A 403 14.63 5.30 -23.29
CA PHE A 403 15.65 5.14 -22.27
C PHE A 403 16.67 6.28 -22.30
N GLN A 404 17.17 6.66 -23.49
CA GLN A 404 18.11 7.78 -23.65
C GLN A 404 17.57 9.09 -23.04
N ARG A 405 16.25 9.30 -23.10
CA ARG A 405 15.58 10.50 -22.56
C ARG A 405 15.25 10.39 -21.07
N LEU A 406 14.83 9.22 -20.62
CA LEU A 406 14.37 9.03 -19.24
C LEU A 406 15.53 8.87 -18.26
N HIS A 407 16.61 8.18 -18.64
CA HIS A 407 17.66 7.80 -17.70
C HIS A 407 18.35 8.99 -17.01
N PRO A 408 18.75 10.07 -17.72
CA PRO A 408 19.33 11.25 -17.06
C PRO A 408 18.34 11.94 -16.10
N LYS A 409 17.06 12.02 -16.48
CA LYS A 409 16.01 12.64 -15.66
C LYS A 409 15.69 11.79 -14.43
N PHE A 410 15.71 10.47 -14.57
CA PHE A 410 15.48 9.56 -13.47
C PHE A 410 16.55 9.70 -12.38
N LYS A 411 17.82 9.90 -12.77
CA LYS A 411 18.93 10.20 -11.84
C LYS A 411 18.71 11.49 -11.05
N GLU A 412 18.12 12.52 -11.65
CA GLU A 412 17.78 13.76 -10.95
C GLU A 412 16.59 13.60 -9.98
N ARG A 413 15.59 12.81 -10.39
CA ARG A 413 14.35 12.64 -9.62
C ARG A 413 14.44 11.61 -8.50
N CYS A 414 15.21 10.55 -8.72
CA CYS A 414 15.47 9.48 -7.76
C CYS A 414 16.99 9.38 -7.53
N PRO A 415 17.58 10.28 -6.74
CA PRO A 415 19.03 10.42 -6.65
C PRO A 415 19.69 9.30 -5.85
N HIS A 416 19.00 8.75 -4.84
CA HIS A 416 19.60 7.77 -3.93
C HIS A 416 19.76 6.39 -4.58
N PRO A 417 20.94 5.75 -4.52
CA PRO A 417 21.23 4.50 -5.22
C PRO A 417 20.41 3.31 -4.71
N VAL A 418 20.01 3.30 -3.44
CA VAL A 418 19.10 2.28 -2.89
C VAL A 418 17.76 2.22 -3.64
N THR A 419 17.22 3.33 -4.13
CA THR A 419 15.97 3.30 -4.92
C THR A 419 16.15 2.49 -6.20
N TRP A 420 17.32 2.62 -6.86
CA TRP A 420 17.62 1.92 -8.09
C TRP A 420 17.77 0.41 -7.83
N PHE A 421 18.53 0.05 -6.80
CA PHE A 421 18.71 -1.34 -6.41
C PHE A 421 17.38 -1.97 -5.95
N GLY A 422 16.61 -1.27 -5.12
CA GLY A 422 15.31 -1.73 -4.64
C GLY A 422 14.34 -2.03 -5.77
N MET A 423 14.28 -1.18 -6.81
CA MET A 423 13.47 -1.45 -8.00
C MET A 423 13.92 -2.71 -8.75
N MET A 424 15.24 -2.92 -8.91
CA MET A 424 15.78 -4.12 -9.56
C MET A 424 15.47 -5.39 -8.76
N GLU A 425 15.61 -5.34 -7.44
CA GLU A 425 15.38 -6.49 -6.57
C GLU A 425 13.87 -6.82 -6.48
N LEU A 426 12.99 -5.81 -6.39
CA LEU A 426 11.53 -5.99 -6.48
C LEU A 426 11.12 -6.68 -7.78
N GLY A 427 11.71 -6.27 -8.91
CA GLY A 427 11.46 -6.87 -10.21
C GLY A 427 11.96 -8.32 -10.34
N SER A 428 12.77 -8.81 -9.39
CA SER A 428 13.39 -10.14 -9.43
C SER A 428 12.61 -11.25 -8.70
N ALA A 429 11.38 -10.95 -8.26
CA ALA A 429 10.49 -11.87 -7.56
C ALA A 429 10.37 -13.26 -8.21
N TYR A 430 10.21 -14.28 -7.36
CA TYR A 430 10.20 -15.69 -7.73
C TYR A 430 9.32 -16.50 -6.77
N LEU A 431 8.38 -17.26 -7.32
CA LEU A 431 7.42 -18.05 -6.55
C LEU A 431 7.54 -19.53 -6.93
N PRO A 432 8.13 -20.39 -6.09
CA PRO A 432 8.11 -21.83 -6.34
C PRO A 432 6.70 -22.39 -6.18
N ILE A 433 6.38 -23.39 -7.00
CA ILE A 433 5.11 -24.11 -6.95
C ILE A 433 5.35 -25.62 -7.03
N THR A 434 4.38 -26.38 -6.53
CA THR A 434 4.33 -27.84 -6.63
C THR A 434 3.09 -28.27 -7.40
N ASP A 435 2.88 -29.59 -7.55
CA ASP A 435 1.65 -30.14 -8.11
C ASP A 435 0.37 -29.69 -7.37
N ASN A 436 0.49 -29.19 -6.13
CA ASN A 436 -0.60 -28.58 -5.37
C ASN A 436 -1.22 -27.36 -6.06
N TRP A 437 -0.45 -26.61 -6.87
CA TRP A 437 -0.99 -25.51 -7.68
C TRP A 437 -2.07 -25.99 -8.66
N ARG A 438 -1.83 -27.12 -9.33
CA ARG A 438 -2.79 -27.71 -10.28
C ARG A 438 -4.01 -28.27 -9.56
N LYS A 439 -3.78 -29.04 -8.49
CA LYS A 439 -4.86 -29.56 -7.62
C LYS A 439 -5.74 -28.44 -7.09
N PHE A 440 -5.16 -27.29 -6.74
CA PHE A 440 -5.90 -26.12 -6.30
C PHE A 440 -6.80 -25.56 -7.39
N ILE A 441 -6.28 -25.33 -8.60
CA ILE A 441 -7.08 -24.82 -9.72
C ILE A 441 -8.24 -25.79 -10.02
N GLU A 442 -7.95 -27.08 -10.08
CA GLU A 442 -8.96 -28.12 -10.31
C GLU A 442 -10.03 -28.14 -9.21
N ARG A 443 -9.63 -28.11 -7.93
CA ARG A 443 -10.55 -28.07 -6.79
C ARG A 443 -11.40 -26.81 -6.78
N ALA A 444 -10.80 -25.64 -6.99
CA ALA A 444 -11.51 -24.37 -7.00
C ALA A 444 -12.51 -24.29 -8.16
N GLU A 445 -12.09 -24.72 -9.36
CA GLU A 445 -12.95 -24.77 -10.53
C GLU A 445 -14.10 -25.77 -10.37
N HIS A 446 -13.80 -26.98 -9.87
CA HIS A 446 -14.80 -28.00 -9.63
C HIS A 446 -15.82 -27.56 -8.57
N THR A 447 -15.37 -27.01 -7.43
CA THR A 447 -16.27 -26.52 -6.37
C THR A 447 -17.15 -25.37 -6.86
N CYS A 448 -16.58 -24.42 -7.62
CA CYS A 448 -17.35 -23.33 -8.20
C CYS A 448 -18.38 -23.82 -9.23
N THR A 449 -17.98 -24.72 -10.14
CA THR A 449 -18.83 -25.19 -11.24
C THR A 449 -19.92 -26.14 -10.74
N SER A 450 -19.58 -27.11 -9.88
CA SER A 450 -20.58 -28.03 -9.29
C SER A 450 -21.64 -27.31 -8.46
N SER A 451 -21.26 -26.32 -7.65
CA SER A 451 -22.21 -25.53 -6.87
C SER A 451 -23.13 -24.68 -7.76
N ASN A 452 -22.60 -24.04 -8.80
CA ASN A 452 -23.40 -23.30 -9.76
C ASN A 452 -24.34 -24.22 -10.56
N ASN A 453 -23.85 -25.37 -11.01
CA ASN A 453 -24.65 -26.33 -11.80
C ASN A 453 -25.82 -26.88 -10.98
N ARG A 454 -25.60 -27.24 -9.71
CA ARG A 454 -26.69 -27.68 -8.83
C ARG A 454 -27.79 -26.62 -8.68
N ILE A 455 -27.43 -25.35 -8.48
CA ILE A 455 -28.41 -24.26 -8.38
C ILE A 455 -29.12 -24.04 -9.71
N ALA A 456 -28.40 -24.14 -10.83
CA ALA A 456 -28.97 -24.05 -12.16
C ALA A 456 -30.02 -25.15 -12.41
N ASP A 457 -29.73 -26.40 -12.06
CA ASP A 457 -30.66 -27.53 -12.23
C ASP A 457 -31.94 -27.31 -11.41
N GLN A 458 -31.81 -26.89 -10.15
CA GLN A 458 -32.95 -26.57 -9.29
C GLN A 458 -33.75 -25.37 -9.83
N LEU A 459 -33.08 -24.37 -10.39
CA LEU A 459 -33.74 -23.22 -11.00
C LEU A 459 -34.54 -23.61 -12.25
N VAL A 460 -34.02 -24.55 -13.06
CA VAL A 460 -34.75 -25.13 -14.21
C VAL A 460 -35.99 -25.89 -13.75
N GLN A 461 -35.87 -26.70 -12.69
CA GLN A 461 -37.02 -27.42 -12.11
C GLN A 461 -38.10 -26.44 -11.63
N VAL A 462 -37.73 -25.41 -10.87
CA VAL A 462 -38.67 -24.36 -10.43
C VAL A 462 -39.30 -23.64 -11.62
N ALA A 463 -38.53 -23.32 -12.65
CA ALA A 463 -39.07 -22.69 -13.85
C ALA A 463 -40.07 -23.60 -14.57
N GLN A 464 -39.82 -24.91 -14.64
CA GLN A 464 -40.74 -25.89 -15.21
C GLN A 464 -42.02 -26.04 -14.37
N GLU A 465 -41.92 -26.02 -13.04
CA GLU A 465 -43.07 -26.00 -12.14
C GLU A 465 -43.96 -24.78 -12.42
N LEU A 466 -43.38 -23.60 -12.62
CA LEU A 466 -44.13 -22.40 -13.00
C LEU A 466 -44.80 -22.52 -14.36
N ILE A 467 -44.11 -23.13 -15.33
CA ILE A 467 -44.68 -23.41 -16.64
C ILE A 467 -45.88 -24.35 -16.50
N ASN A 468 -45.79 -25.41 -15.70
CA ASN A 468 -46.89 -26.33 -15.48
C ASN A 468 -48.04 -25.68 -14.69
N GLN A 469 -47.74 -24.80 -13.73
CA GLN A 469 -48.74 -24.14 -12.89
C GLN A 469 -49.55 -23.09 -13.66
N PHE A 470 -48.90 -22.33 -14.54
CA PHE A 470 -49.51 -21.18 -15.21
C PHE A 470 -49.64 -21.30 -16.73
N GLY A 471 -48.90 -22.23 -17.35
CA GLY A 471 -48.92 -22.54 -18.77
C GLY A 471 -50.11 -23.42 -19.13
N GLY A 472 -51.10 -22.81 -19.77
CA GLY A 472 -52.33 -23.46 -20.21
C GLY A 472 -53.23 -22.45 -20.93
N SER A 473 -54.33 -22.92 -21.52
CA SER A 473 -55.30 -22.06 -22.24
C SER A 473 -55.91 -20.96 -21.36
N ASP A 474 -55.98 -21.20 -20.05
CA ASP A 474 -56.63 -20.32 -19.06
C ASP A 474 -55.84 -19.05 -18.73
N LYS A 475 -54.61 -18.89 -19.27
CA LYS A 475 -53.74 -17.72 -19.07
C LYS A 475 -53.59 -17.26 -17.61
N ARG A 476 -53.51 -18.22 -16.67
CA ARG A 476 -53.45 -17.95 -15.21
C ARG A 476 -52.28 -17.03 -14.80
N TYR A 477 -51.21 -17.00 -15.58
CA TYR A 477 -50.07 -16.10 -15.37
C TYR A 477 -50.44 -14.61 -15.37
N LEU A 478 -51.55 -14.20 -16.01
CA LEU A 478 -52.00 -12.80 -16.01
C LEU A 478 -52.38 -12.31 -14.62
N ASN A 479 -52.77 -13.23 -13.72
CA ASN A 479 -53.11 -12.93 -12.34
C ASN A 479 -51.90 -13.03 -11.39
N ASP A 480 -50.74 -13.53 -11.86
CA ASP A 480 -49.53 -13.61 -11.03
C ASP A 480 -48.82 -12.23 -10.97
N PRO A 481 -48.52 -11.69 -9.77
CA PRO A 481 -47.96 -10.35 -9.64
C PRO A 481 -46.57 -10.12 -10.27
N TRP A 482 -45.82 -11.18 -10.55
CA TRP A 482 -44.49 -11.10 -11.16
C TRP A 482 -44.44 -11.58 -12.61
N MET A 483 -45.25 -12.57 -12.97
CA MET A 483 -45.18 -13.25 -14.29
C MET A 483 -46.12 -12.67 -15.35
N TRP A 484 -47.08 -11.79 -14.98
CA TRP A 484 -48.08 -11.21 -15.89
C TRP A 484 -47.49 -10.48 -17.11
N CYS A 485 -46.30 -9.87 -16.95
CA CYS A 485 -45.65 -9.09 -18.00
C CYS A 485 -44.60 -9.86 -18.82
N GLU A 486 -44.38 -11.14 -18.51
CA GLU A 486 -43.48 -12.00 -19.27
C GLU A 486 -44.13 -12.53 -20.56
N ASP A 487 -43.30 -13.02 -21.49
CA ASP A 487 -43.75 -13.55 -22.78
C ASP A 487 -44.00 -15.06 -22.66
N TRP A 488 -45.28 -15.40 -22.54
CA TRP A 488 -45.76 -16.78 -22.40
C TRP A 488 -46.03 -17.47 -23.75
N THR A 489 -45.70 -16.83 -24.89
CA THR A 489 -45.85 -17.49 -26.19
C THR A 489 -44.85 -18.64 -26.33
N PRO A 490 -45.25 -19.78 -26.93
CA PRO A 490 -44.35 -20.90 -27.14
C PRO A 490 -43.10 -20.49 -27.92
N ILE A 491 -41.98 -21.09 -27.56
CA ILE A 491 -40.69 -20.91 -28.22
C ILE A 491 -40.75 -21.36 -29.68
N SER A 492 -41.41 -22.49 -29.95
CA SER A 492 -41.61 -23.04 -31.30
C SER A 492 -42.93 -23.81 -31.37
N LYS A 493 -43.32 -24.26 -32.58
CA LYS A 493 -44.52 -25.10 -32.76
C LYS A 493 -44.41 -26.49 -32.11
N LYS A 494 -43.19 -26.94 -31.77
CA LYS A 494 -42.91 -28.27 -31.19
C LYS A 494 -42.64 -28.23 -29.69
N SER A 495 -42.44 -27.05 -29.10
CA SER A 495 -42.02 -26.90 -27.71
C SER A 495 -43.11 -26.22 -26.88
N GLN A 496 -43.29 -26.68 -25.64
CA GLN A 496 -44.34 -26.19 -24.75
C GLN A 496 -43.85 -25.06 -23.84
N SER A 497 -42.54 -24.81 -23.74
CA SER A 497 -42.03 -23.74 -22.89
C SER A 497 -42.20 -22.35 -23.52
N PRO A 498 -42.48 -21.35 -22.67
CA PRO A 498 -42.67 -19.97 -23.08
C PRO A 498 -41.35 -19.27 -23.41
N LYS A 499 -41.38 -18.24 -24.27
CA LYS A 499 -40.20 -17.45 -24.66
C LYS A 499 -39.45 -16.82 -23.49
N TRP A 500 -40.11 -16.51 -22.37
CA TRP A 500 -39.41 -16.01 -21.19
C TRP A 500 -38.41 -17.03 -20.62
N PHE A 501 -38.67 -18.34 -20.78
CA PHE A 501 -37.80 -19.41 -20.28
C PHE A 501 -36.41 -19.34 -20.91
N LYS A 502 -36.32 -19.00 -22.22
CA LYS A 502 -35.04 -18.76 -22.90
C LYS A 502 -34.20 -17.65 -22.27
N LYS A 503 -34.82 -16.71 -21.54
CA LYS A 503 -34.09 -15.62 -20.86
C LYS A 503 -33.27 -16.13 -19.68
N LEU A 504 -33.50 -17.37 -19.22
CA LEU A 504 -32.64 -18.04 -18.24
C LEU A 504 -31.31 -18.51 -18.85
N CYS A 505 -31.26 -18.76 -20.16
CA CYS A 505 -30.07 -19.28 -20.81
C CYS A 505 -29.01 -18.20 -21.07
N LYS A 506 -27.73 -18.58 -21.12
CA LYS A 506 -26.60 -17.72 -21.49
C LYS A 506 -26.73 -17.26 -22.94
N GLY A 507 -26.30 -16.03 -23.22
CA GLY A 507 -26.42 -15.41 -24.55
C GLY A 507 -25.64 -16.10 -25.68
N LEU A 508 -24.61 -16.91 -25.36
CA LEU A 508 -23.84 -17.70 -26.32
C LEU A 508 -24.64 -18.91 -26.83
N SER A 509 -25.29 -19.63 -25.92
CA SER A 509 -26.21 -20.74 -26.23
C SER A 509 -27.29 -20.25 -27.21
N LEU A 510 -27.81 -19.02 -27.08
CA LEU A 510 -28.78 -18.44 -28.03
C LEU A 510 -28.24 -18.17 -29.45
N LYS A 511 -26.94 -17.93 -29.62
CA LYS A 511 -26.31 -17.73 -30.95
C LYS A 511 -25.99 -19.07 -31.61
N GLU A 512 -25.54 -20.06 -30.85
CA GLU A 512 -25.30 -21.44 -31.33
C GLU A 512 -26.62 -22.15 -31.66
N MET A 513 -27.69 -21.86 -30.90
CA MET A 513 -29.07 -22.28 -31.17
C MET A 513 -29.74 -21.59 -32.38
N GLY A 514 -29.04 -20.72 -33.10
CA GLY A 514 -29.60 -19.90 -34.19
C GLY A 514 -30.09 -20.70 -35.41
N ASN A 515 -29.68 -21.96 -35.58
CA ASN A 515 -30.03 -22.78 -36.76
C ASN A 515 -30.59 -24.18 -36.44
N VAL A 516 -30.80 -24.55 -35.17
CA VAL A 516 -31.30 -25.89 -34.79
C VAL A 516 -32.53 -25.75 -33.90
N ASN A 517 -33.61 -26.49 -34.21
CA ASN A 517 -34.76 -26.67 -33.31
C ASN A 517 -34.29 -27.44 -32.07
N VAL A 518 -33.80 -26.74 -31.04
CA VAL A 518 -33.37 -27.37 -29.78
C VAL A 518 -34.58 -27.78 -28.95
N ASP A 519 -34.56 -29.02 -28.45
CA ASP A 519 -35.57 -29.54 -27.51
C ASP A 519 -35.23 -29.03 -26.10
N GLU A 520 -36.24 -28.68 -25.32
CA GLU A 520 -36.07 -28.13 -23.96
C GLU A 520 -35.43 -29.15 -23.00
N ARG A 521 -35.50 -30.43 -23.35
CA ARG A 521 -34.80 -31.54 -22.67
C ARG A 521 -33.29 -31.49 -22.83
N ASP A 522 -32.77 -30.65 -23.71
CA ASP A 522 -31.33 -30.47 -23.97
C ASP A 522 -30.72 -29.30 -23.20
N ILE A 523 -31.52 -28.48 -22.47
CA ILE A 523 -30.99 -27.39 -21.64
C ILE A 523 -30.33 -28.01 -20.40
N THR A 524 -29.01 -27.83 -20.31
CA THR A 524 -28.21 -28.31 -19.19
C THR A 524 -27.99 -27.20 -18.16
N SER A 525 -27.50 -27.53 -16.97
CA SER A 525 -27.08 -26.53 -15.98
C SER A 525 -26.02 -25.57 -16.52
N GLU A 526 -25.20 -26.01 -17.48
CA GLU A 526 -24.15 -25.20 -18.09
C GLU A 526 -24.72 -24.09 -18.98
N ASP A 527 -25.95 -24.24 -19.48
CA ASP A 527 -26.64 -23.24 -20.28
C ASP A 527 -27.26 -22.12 -19.45
N VAL A 528 -27.46 -22.32 -18.14
CA VAL A 528 -28.22 -21.40 -17.28
C VAL A 528 -27.36 -20.24 -16.79
N SER A 529 -27.92 -19.03 -16.82
CA SER A 529 -27.34 -17.83 -16.23
C SER A 529 -28.00 -17.53 -14.88
N LEU A 530 -27.25 -17.73 -13.79
CA LEU A 530 -27.68 -17.38 -12.43
C LEU A 530 -27.86 -15.87 -12.18
N ARG A 531 -27.61 -15.04 -13.20
CA ARG A 531 -27.83 -13.59 -13.20
C ARG A 531 -28.90 -13.14 -14.18
N ALA A 532 -29.69 -14.08 -14.72
CA ALA A 532 -30.76 -13.77 -15.66
C ALA A 532 -31.80 -12.80 -15.06
N LEU A 533 -32.26 -11.84 -15.87
CA LEU A 533 -33.22 -10.81 -15.47
C LEU A 533 -34.58 -11.36 -15.01
N VAL A 534 -34.91 -12.60 -15.38
CA VAL A 534 -36.18 -13.24 -15.00
C VAL A 534 -36.12 -13.88 -13.60
N ILE A 535 -34.93 -14.14 -13.05
CA ILE A 535 -34.74 -14.79 -11.74
C ILE A 535 -35.48 -14.07 -10.60
N PRO A 536 -35.42 -12.72 -10.48
CA PRO A 536 -36.20 -12.02 -9.46
C PRO A 536 -37.71 -12.26 -9.54
N ARG A 537 -38.26 -12.58 -10.72
CA ARG A 537 -39.68 -12.90 -10.91
C ARG A 537 -39.99 -14.35 -10.53
N ILE A 538 -39.10 -15.27 -10.87
CA ILE A 538 -39.23 -16.70 -10.52
C ILE A 538 -39.34 -16.85 -9.00
N PHE A 539 -38.45 -16.21 -8.25
CA PHE A 539 -38.45 -16.24 -6.78
C PHE A 539 -39.46 -15.29 -6.12
N ARG A 540 -40.21 -14.50 -6.92
CA ARG A 540 -41.12 -13.45 -6.43
C ARG A 540 -40.46 -12.55 -5.38
N LEU A 541 -39.37 -11.89 -5.80
CA LEU A 541 -38.58 -11.06 -4.90
C LEU A 541 -39.34 -9.80 -4.48
N CYS A 542 -39.17 -9.43 -3.21
CA CYS A 542 -39.75 -8.27 -2.56
C CYS A 542 -38.65 -7.40 -1.95
N TRP A 543 -38.89 -6.08 -1.99
CA TRP A 543 -38.18 -5.09 -1.18
C TRP A 543 -39.06 -4.73 0.02
N ASN A 544 -38.65 -5.13 1.22
CA ASN A 544 -39.49 -5.16 2.42
C ASN A 544 -40.80 -5.90 2.12
N ASN A 545 -41.96 -5.25 2.27
CA ASN A 545 -43.26 -5.84 2.02
C ASN A 545 -43.72 -5.70 0.55
N TYR A 546 -42.94 -5.01 -0.30
CA TYR A 546 -43.37 -4.57 -1.63
C TYR A 546 -42.75 -5.41 -2.76
N PRO A 547 -43.54 -5.90 -3.73
CA PRO A 547 -43.05 -6.65 -4.89
C PRO A 547 -42.04 -5.87 -5.75
N LEU A 548 -40.93 -6.52 -6.12
CA LEU A 548 -40.00 -5.96 -7.10
C LEU A 548 -40.57 -5.99 -8.52
N HIS A 549 -40.27 -4.94 -9.29
CA HIS A 549 -40.66 -4.79 -10.67
C HIS A 549 -39.52 -4.18 -11.50
N HIS A 550 -39.38 -4.59 -12.76
CA HIS A 550 -38.39 -4.03 -13.68
C HIS A 550 -39.07 -3.22 -14.78
N MET A 551 -38.67 -1.95 -14.93
CA MET A 551 -39.09 -1.08 -16.01
C MET A 551 -37.95 -0.84 -17.00
N ALA A 552 -38.26 -0.90 -18.30
CA ALA A 552 -37.31 -0.74 -19.39
C ALA A 552 -36.41 0.50 -19.32
N LYS A 553 -36.98 1.65 -18.94
CA LYS A 553 -36.29 2.96 -18.88
C LYS A 553 -35.69 3.27 -17.51
N SER A 554 -36.20 2.63 -16.46
CA SER A 554 -35.92 3.00 -15.05
C SER A 554 -35.22 1.91 -14.25
N GLY A 555 -35.00 0.72 -14.84
CA GLY A 555 -34.38 -0.43 -14.19
C GLY A 555 -35.26 -1.08 -13.14
N TRP A 556 -34.65 -1.70 -12.14
CA TRP A 556 -35.35 -2.32 -11.01
C TRP A 556 -35.86 -1.31 -9.97
N GLY A 557 -37.03 -1.60 -9.43
CA GLY A 557 -37.73 -0.84 -8.39
C GLY A 557 -38.75 -1.73 -7.67
N TYR A 558 -39.54 -1.15 -6.78
CA TYR A 558 -40.63 -1.82 -6.07
C TYR A 558 -41.95 -1.08 -6.22
N LEU A 559 -43.06 -1.82 -6.11
CA LEU A 559 -44.41 -1.30 -6.30
C LEU A 559 -45.07 -1.03 -4.94
N VAL A 560 -45.41 0.24 -4.71
CA VAL A 560 -46.09 0.69 -3.49
C VAL A 560 -47.52 1.11 -3.85
N PRO A 561 -48.55 0.79 -3.04
CA PRO A 561 -49.90 1.29 -3.26
C PRO A 561 -49.91 2.83 -3.37
N ASP A 562 -50.72 3.34 -4.29
CA ASP A 562 -50.89 4.78 -4.51
C ASP A 562 -52.37 5.15 -4.39
N ASP A 563 -52.75 5.61 -3.20
CA ASP A 563 -54.13 6.01 -2.88
C ASP A 563 -54.57 7.28 -3.63
N THR A 564 -53.63 8.01 -4.25
CA THR A 564 -53.93 9.20 -5.06
C THR A 564 -54.24 8.90 -6.52
N CYS A 565 -54.11 7.63 -6.94
CA CYS A 565 -54.25 7.23 -8.33
C CYS A 565 -55.73 6.92 -8.67
N THR A 566 -56.40 7.86 -9.36
CA THR A 566 -57.81 7.75 -9.81
C THR A 566 -57.99 7.15 -11.21
N THR A 567 -56.95 6.56 -11.80
CA THR A 567 -57.01 6.07 -13.19
C THR A 567 -58.01 4.91 -13.33
N SER A 568 -58.97 5.09 -14.25
CA SER A 568 -59.95 4.08 -14.66
C SER A 568 -59.35 3.01 -15.59
N ASP A 569 -58.16 3.25 -16.14
CA ASP A 569 -57.46 2.34 -17.04
C ASP A 569 -56.88 1.14 -16.29
N LYS A 570 -57.49 -0.03 -16.51
CA LYS A 570 -57.02 -1.32 -15.97
C LYS A 570 -55.94 -1.99 -16.82
N LEU A 571 -55.64 -1.44 -18.00
CA LEU A 571 -54.74 -2.03 -18.99
C LEU A 571 -53.38 -1.33 -19.01
N VAL A 572 -52.31 -2.11 -18.99
CA VAL A 572 -50.92 -1.62 -19.12
C VAL A 572 -50.32 -2.16 -20.42
N SER A 573 -49.61 -1.29 -21.15
CA SER A 573 -48.89 -1.70 -22.36
C SER A 573 -47.55 -2.33 -22.00
N LEU A 574 -47.36 -3.58 -22.41
CA LEU A 574 -46.10 -4.31 -22.24
C LEU A 574 -45.07 -3.83 -23.26
N ARG A 575 -43.80 -4.16 -23.01
CA ARG A 575 -42.66 -3.79 -23.87
C ARG A 575 -42.81 -4.29 -25.32
N ARG A 576 -43.58 -5.36 -25.53
CA ARG A 576 -43.87 -5.97 -26.82
C ARG A 576 -45.10 -5.40 -27.53
N GLY A 577 -45.77 -4.41 -26.95
CA GLY A 577 -46.94 -3.73 -27.52
C GLY A 577 -48.30 -4.25 -27.02
N ASP A 578 -48.35 -5.44 -26.43
CA ASP A 578 -49.59 -6.00 -25.87
C ASP A 578 -50.18 -5.13 -24.76
N LYS A 579 -51.49 -4.88 -24.80
CA LYS A 579 -52.24 -4.34 -23.65
C LYS A 579 -52.77 -5.49 -22.82
N VAL A 580 -52.33 -5.57 -21.55
CA VAL A 580 -52.76 -6.61 -20.61
C VAL A 580 -53.34 -6.01 -19.36
N GLN A 581 -54.23 -6.74 -18.70
CA GLN A 581 -54.80 -6.33 -17.41
C GLN A 581 -53.70 -6.30 -16.35
N PHE A 582 -53.64 -5.21 -15.60
CA PHE A 582 -52.72 -5.06 -14.48
C PHE A 582 -53.25 -5.84 -13.26
N PRO A 583 -52.46 -6.74 -12.64
CA PRO A 583 -52.94 -7.60 -11.55
C PRO A 583 -52.99 -6.86 -10.21
N ARG A 584 -53.83 -5.83 -10.11
CA ARG A 584 -53.92 -4.94 -8.95
C ARG A 584 -54.31 -5.71 -7.68
N GLU A 585 -55.34 -6.53 -7.77
CA GLU A 585 -55.89 -7.28 -6.63
C GLU A 585 -54.86 -8.28 -6.09
N SER A 586 -54.18 -9.01 -6.99
CA SER A 586 -53.11 -9.94 -6.61
C SER A 586 -51.91 -9.23 -5.97
N LEU A 587 -51.50 -8.06 -6.48
CA LEU A 587 -50.41 -7.28 -5.89
C LEU A 587 -50.77 -6.79 -4.48
N GLN A 588 -52.00 -6.32 -4.26
CA GLN A 588 -52.48 -5.91 -2.94
C GLN A 588 -52.55 -7.09 -1.97
N ALA A 589 -53.02 -8.25 -2.43
CA ALA A 589 -53.08 -9.47 -1.63
C ALA A 589 -51.68 -9.88 -1.14
N VAL A 590 -50.66 -9.84 -2.02
CA VAL A 590 -49.29 -10.19 -1.62
C VAL A 590 -48.70 -9.19 -0.63
N ILE A 591 -48.97 -7.89 -0.77
CA ILE A 591 -48.52 -6.90 0.23
C ILE A 591 -49.17 -7.17 1.59
N ALA A 592 -50.47 -7.48 1.61
CA ALA A 592 -51.19 -7.80 2.84
C ALA A 592 -50.65 -9.09 3.49
N GLU A 593 -50.33 -10.12 2.69
CA GLU A 593 -49.70 -11.35 3.15
C GLU A 593 -48.29 -11.10 3.72
N ASN A 594 -47.45 -10.36 3.01
CA ASN A 594 -46.10 -10.02 3.47
C ASN A 594 -46.13 -9.26 4.80
N ARG A 595 -47.07 -8.32 4.98
CA ARG A 595 -47.28 -7.58 6.24
C ARG A 595 -47.66 -8.51 7.39
N LYS A 596 -48.46 -9.56 7.15
CA LYS A 596 -48.78 -10.56 8.17
C LYS A 596 -47.56 -11.38 8.58
N VAL A 597 -46.74 -11.77 7.60
CA VAL A 597 -45.57 -12.63 7.83
C VAL A 597 -44.42 -11.88 8.51
N ARG A 598 -44.19 -10.61 8.16
CA ARG A 598 -43.01 -9.84 8.60
C ARG A 598 -43.30 -8.66 9.53
N GLY A 599 -44.57 -8.42 9.84
CA GLY A 599 -45.03 -7.29 10.65
C GLY A 599 -45.20 -5.99 9.85
N GLU A 600 -45.87 -5.02 10.49
CA GLU A 600 -46.15 -3.69 9.91
C GLU A 600 -44.94 -2.76 9.84
N LYS A 601 -43.79 -3.13 10.41
CA LYS A 601 -42.58 -2.27 10.46
C LYS A 601 -42.10 -1.92 9.05
N SER A 602 -42.62 -0.81 8.53
CA SER A 602 -42.09 -0.01 7.45
C SER A 602 -40.98 0.88 8.03
N ALA A 603 -39.72 0.47 7.92
CA ALA A 603 -38.59 1.37 8.17
C ALA A 603 -38.42 2.40 7.02
N LEU A 604 -39.52 2.95 6.52
CA LEU A 604 -39.59 4.02 5.51
C LEU A 604 -40.75 5.00 5.77
N GLU A 605 -41.47 4.89 6.90
CA GLU A 605 -42.55 5.82 7.27
C GLU A 605 -42.27 6.64 8.54
N ALA A 606 -41.10 6.50 9.16
CA ALA A 606 -40.63 7.38 10.22
C ALA A 606 -39.22 7.89 9.90
N ASP A 607 -39.11 9.20 9.80
CA ASP A 607 -37.90 10.04 9.70
C ASP A 607 -37.06 9.96 8.41
N ASP A 608 -37.55 10.58 7.34
CA ASP A 608 -36.82 11.66 6.62
C ASP A 608 -37.71 12.27 5.51
N GLU A 609 -38.22 13.49 5.70
CA GLU A 609 -38.82 14.27 4.62
C GLU A 609 -37.80 14.65 3.51
N SER A 610 -36.51 14.35 3.70
CA SER A 610 -35.48 14.53 2.68
C SER A 610 -35.26 13.32 1.75
N GLU A 611 -35.68 12.10 2.11
CA GLU A 611 -35.59 10.91 1.23
C GLU A 611 -36.83 10.67 0.35
N THR A 612 -37.95 11.34 0.62
CA THR A 612 -39.21 11.25 -0.15
C THR A 612 -39.12 11.91 -1.54
N GLN A 613 -37.99 12.56 -1.87
CA GLN A 613 -37.65 12.96 -3.23
C GLN A 613 -37.05 11.85 -4.11
N ARG A 614 -37.12 10.56 -3.70
CA ARG A 614 -36.89 9.44 -4.65
C ARG A 614 -37.94 9.50 -5.77
N VAL A 615 -37.58 10.16 -6.86
CA VAL A 615 -38.42 10.52 -8.01
C VAL A 615 -39.37 9.38 -8.37
N VAL A 616 -40.67 9.53 -8.05
CA VAL A 616 -41.74 8.69 -8.61
C VAL A 616 -41.78 8.99 -10.10
N ARG A 617 -41.06 8.20 -10.90
CA ARG A 617 -40.95 8.46 -12.35
C ARG A 617 -42.17 7.95 -13.11
N HIS A 618 -42.87 6.94 -12.58
CA HIS A 618 -43.99 6.29 -13.27
C HIS A 618 -45.08 5.83 -12.29
N ARG A 619 -46.34 6.07 -12.67
CA ARG A 619 -47.53 5.53 -11.99
C ARG A 619 -48.10 4.38 -12.81
N LEU A 620 -48.49 3.32 -12.11
CA LEU A 620 -49.23 2.17 -12.63
C LEU A 620 -50.64 2.19 -12.01
N PRO A 621 -51.62 1.46 -12.56
CA PRO A 621 -52.98 1.46 -12.03
C PRO A 621 -53.05 1.10 -10.54
N GLY A 622 -53.31 2.09 -9.67
CA GLY A 622 -53.35 1.93 -8.21
C GLY A 622 -51.99 1.78 -7.50
N PHE A 623 -50.87 1.97 -8.18
CA PHE A 623 -49.53 1.77 -7.63
C PHE A 623 -48.52 2.83 -8.13
N LYS A 624 -47.59 3.23 -7.25
CA LYS A 624 -46.40 4.02 -7.60
C LYS A 624 -45.17 3.11 -7.72
N PHE A 625 -44.38 3.32 -8.77
CA PHE A 625 -43.09 2.65 -8.93
C PHE A 625 -41.98 3.47 -8.25
N VAL A 626 -41.34 2.87 -7.26
CA VAL A 626 -40.18 3.47 -6.57
C VAL A 626 -38.91 2.77 -7.05
N LYS A 627 -38.04 3.53 -7.71
CA LYS A 627 -36.79 3.02 -8.27
C LYS A 627 -35.82 2.62 -7.15
N LEU A 628 -35.11 1.50 -7.30
CA LEU A 628 -34.02 1.13 -6.40
C LEU A 628 -32.86 2.12 -6.53
N ALA A 629 -32.26 2.50 -5.39
CA ALA A 629 -31.08 3.34 -5.37
C ALA A 629 -29.90 2.62 -6.02
N HIS A 630 -29.17 3.33 -6.89
CA HIS A 630 -27.95 2.79 -7.48
C HIS A 630 -26.82 2.78 -6.43
N PRO A 631 -26.03 1.69 -6.32
CA PRO A 631 -24.94 1.60 -5.34
C PRO A 631 -23.94 2.76 -5.41
N ASP A 632 -23.67 3.30 -6.60
CA ASP A 632 -22.74 4.42 -6.80
C ASP A 632 -23.30 5.80 -6.39
N GLY A 633 -24.50 5.86 -5.79
CA GLY A 633 -25.13 7.11 -5.33
C GLY A 633 -25.63 8.05 -6.44
N LYS A 634 -25.36 7.76 -7.72
CA LYS A 634 -25.87 8.54 -8.86
C LYS A 634 -27.35 8.25 -9.10
N GLU A 635 -28.23 9.20 -8.77
CA GLU A 635 -29.70 9.07 -8.92
C GLU A 635 -30.16 8.79 -10.37
N THR A 636 -29.37 9.19 -11.36
CA THR A 636 -29.66 8.97 -12.78
C THR A 636 -29.42 7.53 -13.22
N SER A 637 -28.55 6.79 -12.52
CA SER A 637 -28.13 5.44 -12.92
C SER A 637 -29.15 4.36 -12.52
N ASN A 638 -29.39 3.39 -13.38
CA ASN A 638 -30.39 2.33 -13.16
C ASN A 638 -29.76 1.10 -12.51
N VAL A 639 -30.45 0.49 -11.56
CA VAL A 639 -30.06 -0.83 -11.04
C VAL A 639 -30.35 -1.86 -12.12
N GLY A 640 -29.28 -2.46 -12.67
CA GLY A 640 -29.39 -3.47 -13.72
C GLY A 640 -29.74 -4.87 -13.19
N ASN A 641 -29.21 -5.24 -12.03
CA ASN A 641 -29.47 -6.55 -11.41
C ASN A 641 -29.52 -6.45 -9.87
N PRO A 642 -30.66 -6.77 -9.23
CA PRO A 642 -30.82 -6.72 -7.77
C PRO A 642 -30.11 -7.89 -7.06
N LEU A 643 -29.50 -8.82 -7.79
CA LEU A 643 -28.67 -9.93 -7.28
C LEU A 643 -27.18 -9.66 -7.44
N SER A 644 -26.81 -8.41 -7.71
CA SER A 644 -25.40 -8.00 -7.78
C SER A 644 -24.80 -7.85 -6.38
N LYS A 645 -23.46 -7.91 -6.30
CA LYS A 645 -22.69 -7.86 -5.04
C LYS A 645 -23.13 -6.75 -4.06
N PRO A 646 -23.43 -5.50 -4.49
CA PRO A 646 -23.86 -4.44 -3.57
C PRO A 646 -25.19 -4.72 -2.86
N PHE A 647 -26.04 -5.57 -3.43
CA PHE A 647 -27.35 -5.91 -2.88
C PHE A 647 -27.33 -7.10 -1.92
N HIS A 648 -26.20 -7.80 -1.81
CA HIS A 648 -26.07 -8.95 -0.89
C HIS A 648 -26.32 -8.57 0.57
N LYS A 649 -26.01 -7.34 0.98
CA LYS A 649 -26.32 -6.84 2.34
C LYS A 649 -27.83 -6.84 2.61
N PHE A 650 -28.62 -6.39 1.63
CA PHE A 650 -30.07 -6.35 1.71
C PHE A 650 -30.68 -7.76 1.71
N ILE A 651 -30.00 -8.73 1.09
CA ILE A 651 -30.44 -10.13 1.17
C ILE A 651 -30.22 -10.68 2.59
N LYS A 652 -29.07 -10.37 3.20
CA LYS A 652 -28.72 -10.82 4.56
C LYS A 652 -29.57 -10.18 5.65
N ASP A 653 -29.83 -8.87 5.56
CA ASP A 653 -30.68 -8.15 6.52
C ASP A 653 -32.19 -8.40 6.29
N GLY A 654 -32.53 -9.10 5.20
CA GLY A 654 -33.89 -9.45 4.84
C GLY A 654 -34.68 -8.32 4.18
N THR A 655 -34.09 -7.17 3.88
CA THR A 655 -34.73 -6.11 3.08
C THR A 655 -35.10 -6.64 1.70
N LEU A 656 -34.22 -7.40 1.06
CA LEU A 656 -34.46 -8.07 -0.22
C LEU A 656 -34.64 -9.58 0.00
N TRP A 657 -35.82 -10.11 -0.25
CA TRP A 657 -36.12 -11.51 0.05
C TRP A 657 -37.08 -12.12 -0.98
N ALA A 658 -37.12 -13.45 -1.03
CA ALA A 658 -38.01 -14.22 -1.90
C ALA A 658 -39.29 -14.62 -1.17
N THR A 659 -40.45 -14.55 -1.83
CA THR A 659 -41.69 -15.14 -1.29
C THR A 659 -41.90 -16.58 -1.78
N ARG A 660 -41.23 -16.98 -2.88
CA ARG A 660 -41.31 -18.31 -3.47
C ARG A 660 -39.94 -19.01 -3.42
N HIS A 661 -39.89 -20.30 -3.08
CA HIS A 661 -38.66 -21.11 -2.93
C HIS A 661 -37.57 -20.38 -2.13
N GLN A 662 -37.91 -19.94 -0.91
CA GLN A 662 -37.03 -19.15 -0.04
C GLN A 662 -35.67 -19.80 0.19
N ASP A 663 -35.64 -21.10 0.46
CA ASP A 663 -34.41 -21.81 0.77
C ASP A 663 -33.48 -21.90 -0.44
N LEU A 664 -34.03 -22.17 -1.64
CA LEU A 664 -33.26 -22.15 -2.88
C LEU A 664 -32.71 -20.75 -3.19
N PHE A 665 -33.49 -19.70 -2.96
CA PHE A 665 -33.01 -18.33 -3.15
C PHE A 665 -31.87 -17.97 -2.20
N ARG A 666 -31.99 -18.34 -0.92
CA ARG A 666 -30.93 -18.16 0.08
C ARG A 666 -29.67 -18.93 -0.32
N GLU A 667 -29.82 -20.21 -0.69
CA GLU A 667 -28.69 -21.02 -1.15
C GLU A 667 -28.01 -20.38 -2.37
N MET A 668 -28.78 -19.94 -3.39
CA MET A 668 -28.24 -19.25 -4.56
C MET A 668 -27.47 -17.97 -4.18
N ALA A 669 -28.01 -17.14 -3.27
CA ALA A 669 -27.35 -15.92 -2.84
C ALA A 669 -26.04 -16.21 -2.09
N ASP A 670 -26.05 -17.21 -1.21
CA ASP A 670 -24.86 -17.64 -0.47
C ASP A 670 -23.80 -18.21 -1.40
N ARG A 671 -24.17 -19.04 -2.40
CA ARG A 671 -23.21 -19.54 -3.41
C ARG A 671 -22.67 -18.43 -4.31
N ALA A 672 -23.48 -17.43 -4.65
CA ALA A 672 -23.00 -16.29 -5.43
C ALA A 672 -21.94 -15.47 -4.66
N ILE A 673 -22.08 -15.37 -3.33
CA ILE A 673 -21.08 -14.82 -2.42
C ILE A 673 -19.85 -15.73 -2.44
N GLU A 674 -20.03 -17.02 -2.19
CA GLU A 674 -18.97 -18.03 -2.11
C GLU A 674 -18.06 -18.06 -3.34
N ASN A 675 -18.67 -18.05 -4.53
CA ASN A 675 -17.99 -18.16 -5.82
C ASN A 675 -17.42 -16.84 -6.34
N SER A 676 -17.83 -15.69 -5.79
CA SER A 676 -17.47 -14.38 -6.35
C SER A 676 -15.97 -14.11 -6.41
N TYR A 677 -15.20 -14.59 -5.42
CA TYR A 677 -13.74 -14.43 -5.40
C TYR A 677 -13.09 -15.19 -6.54
N TRP A 678 -13.37 -16.49 -6.66
CA TRP A 678 -12.84 -17.33 -7.75
C TRP A 678 -13.23 -16.79 -9.11
N ILE A 679 -14.51 -16.47 -9.34
CA ILE A 679 -14.97 -15.90 -10.63
C ILE A 679 -14.17 -14.64 -11.02
N SER A 680 -13.82 -13.79 -10.04
CA SER A 680 -13.07 -12.56 -10.32
C SER A 680 -11.57 -12.77 -10.53
N ASN A 681 -10.98 -13.83 -9.97
CA ASN A 681 -9.54 -14.08 -10.00
C ASN A 681 -9.12 -15.21 -10.94
N ARG A 682 -10.04 -16.10 -11.34
CA ARG A 682 -9.77 -17.28 -12.16
C ARG A 682 -8.97 -16.97 -13.42
N SER A 683 -9.34 -15.92 -14.17
CA SER A 683 -8.60 -15.55 -15.38
C SER A 683 -7.16 -15.17 -15.06
N ARG A 684 -6.95 -14.37 -14.00
CA ARG A 684 -5.63 -13.91 -13.55
C ARG A 684 -4.75 -15.05 -13.04
N VAL A 685 -5.34 -16.05 -12.40
CA VAL A 685 -4.68 -17.29 -11.97
C VAL A 685 -4.24 -18.11 -13.18
N ASN A 686 -5.12 -18.27 -14.17
CA ASN A 686 -4.83 -19.01 -15.39
C ASN A 686 -3.87 -18.28 -16.36
N GLU A 687 -3.75 -16.96 -16.24
CA GLU A 687 -2.79 -16.13 -16.98
C GLU A 687 -1.35 -16.24 -16.42
N GLN A 688 -1.14 -16.90 -15.27
CA GLN A 688 0.21 -17.08 -14.72
C GLN A 688 0.99 -18.11 -15.53
N LEU A 689 2.15 -17.71 -16.08
CA LEU A 689 3.05 -18.62 -16.79
C LEU A 689 3.79 -19.53 -15.81
N THR A 690 3.34 -20.79 -15.73
CA THR A 690 3.99 -21.84 -14.94
C THR A 690 5.05 -22.57 -15.77
N VAL A 691 6.25 -22.72 -15.22
CA VAL A 691 7.33 -23.50 -15.83
C VAL A 691 7.70 -24.63 -14.87
N TRP A 692 7.70 -25.86 -15.39
CA TRP A 692 7.93 -27.07 -14.61
C TRP A 692 9.32 -27.65 -14.90
N PHE A 693 9.96 -28.14 -13.84
CA PHE A 693 11.35 -28.60 -13.86
C PHE A 693 11.49 -30.11 -14.09
N ASP A 694 10.40 -30.85 -13.90
CA ASP A 694 10.38 -32.30 -14.04
C ASP A 694 9.22 -32.78 -14.93
N ASN A 695 9.36 -33.98 -15.47
CA ASN A 695 8.36 -34.56 -16.38
C ASN A 695 7.06 -34.96 -15.68
N LYS A 696 7.07 -35.12 -14.35
CA LYS A 696 5.88 -35.45 -13.54
C LYS A 696 5.11 -34.20 -13.13
N ASN A 697 5.61 -32.99 -13.46
CA ASN A 697 5.08 -31.71 -13.04
C ASN A 697 4.88 -31.65 -11.51
N THR A 698 5.90 -32.08 -10.76
CA THR A 698 5.89 -32.04 -9.28
C THR A 698 6.52 -30.79 -8.70
N GLN A 699 7.48 -30.19 -9.40
CA GLN A 699 8.15 -28.95 -9.03
C GLN A 699 8.18 -27.99 -10.22
N GLY A 700 7.88 -26.74 -9.95
CA GLY A 700 7.95 -25.66 -10.92
C GLY A 700 8.08 -24.30 -10.24
N ALA A 701 7.97 -23.25 -11.04
CA ALA A 701 7.92 -21.90 -10.53
C ALA A 701 7.06 -20.98 -11.41
N ILE A 702 6.65 -19.88 -10.78
CA ILE A 702 6.03 -18.72 -11.39
C ILE A 702 6.97 -17.55 -11.18
N VAL A 703 7.20 -16.80 -12.24
CA VAL A 703 7.89 -15.52 -12.21
C VAL A 703 6.80 -14.44 -12.29
N PRO A 704 6.50 -13.70 -11.21
CA PRO A 704 5.43 -12.72 -11.25
C PRO A 704 5.80 -11.51 -12.12
N SER A 705 4.84 -11.02 -12.91
CA SER A 705 4.98 -9.80 -13.72
C SER A 705 4.85 -8.52 -12.88
N ILE A 706 5.76 -8.34 -11.92
CA ILE A 706 5.79 -7.13 -11.08
C ILE A 706 6.39 -5.97 -11.87
N CYS A 707 5.63 -4.88 -12.01
CA CYS A 707 6.15 -3.57 -12.40
C CYS A 707 6.63 -2.84 -11.14
N PRO A 708 7.96 -2.63 -10.93
CA PRO A 708 8.48 -2.14 -9.65
C PRO A 708 7.97 -0.75 -9.24
N ALA A 709 7.70 0.14 -10.21
CA ALA A 709 7.12 1.45 -9.96
C ALA A 709 5.95 1.74 -10.91
N GLY A 710 4.86 0.99 -10.78
CA GLY A 710 3.69 1.14 -11.66
C GLY A 710 2.56 2.03 -11.13
N THR A 711 2.80 2.76 -10.03
CA THR A 711 1.92 3.86 -9.59
C THR A 711 2.70 5.17 -9.46
N VAL A 712 1.99 6.30 -9.42
CA VAL A 712 2.58 7.63 -9.12
C VAL A 712 3.21 7.70 -7.72
N THR A 713 2.85 6.80 -6.82
CA THR A 713 3.46 6.63 -5.49
C THR A 713 4.68 5.71 -5.51
N ARG A 714 5.10 5.25 -6.70
CA ARG A 714 6.16 4.27 -6.96
C ARG A 714 5.91 2.89 -6.36
N ARG A 715 4.66 2.57 -6.00
CA ARG A 715 4.34 1.22 -5.55
C ARG A 715 4.43 0.25 -6.71
N ALA A 716 4.86 -0.96 -6.38
CA ALA A 716 4.83 -2.07 -7.30
C ALA A 716 3.38 -2.46 -7.61
N VAL A 717 3.12 -2.91 -8.84
CA VAL A 717 1.81 -3.41 -9.27
C VAL A 717 1.96 -4.72 -10.04
N GLU A 718 1.03 -5.62 -9.75
CA GLU A 718 0.84 -6.92 -10.39
C GLU A 718 -0.63 -7.31 -10.18
N LYS A 719 -1.25 -8.02 -11.13
CA LYS A 719 -2.71 -8.18 -11.21
C LYS A 719 -3.27 -9.22 -10.23
N LEU A 720 -2.46 -10.18 -9.78
CA LEU A 720 -2.88 -11.30 -8.96
C LEU A 720 -2.30 -11.22 -7.55
N TRP A 721 -0.99 -11.40 -7.42
CA TRP A 721 -0.24 -11.59 -6.18
C TRP A 721 -0.26 -10.37 -5.28
N LEU A 722 -0.04 -9.17 -5.82
CA LEU A 722 -0.08 -7.92 -5.03
C LEU A 722 -1.50 -7.50 -4.64
N THR A 723 -2.52 -8.21 -5.13
CA THR A 723 -3.93 -8.03 -4.77
C THR A 723 -4.49 -9.24 -4.02
N ALA A 724 -3.67 -10.26 -3.77
CA ALA A 724 -4.09 -11.51 -3.16
C ALA A 724 -4.50 -11.28 -1.71
N SER A 725 -5.77 -11.55 -1.41
CA SER A 725 -6.29 -11.45 -0.05
C SER A 725 -5.96 -12.68 0.79
N ASN A 726 -6.01 -12.52 2.10
CA ASN A 726 -5.96 -13.65 3.02
C ASN A 726 -7.15 -14.61 2.82
N PRO A 727 -6.98 -15.91 3.17
CA PRO A 727 -8.02 -16.92 3.03
C PRO A 727 -9.30 -16.53 3.77
N LYS A 728 -10.45 -16.76 3.12
CA LYS A 728 -11.78 -16.53 3.68
C LYS A 728 -12.58 -17.82 3.63
N LYS A 729 -13.11 -18.22 4.79
CA LYS A 729 -13.90 -19.45 4.97
C LYS A 729 -15.12 -19.52 4.05
N ASP A 730 -15.64 -18.36 3.64
CA ASP A 730 -16.81 -18.20 2.76
C ASP A 730 -16.43 -17.92 1.30
N ARG A 731 -15.19 -18.17 0.85
CA ARG A 731 -14.77 -17.88 -0.55
C ARG A 731 -13.96 -19.00 -1.17
N VAL A 732 -14.47 -19.54 -2.29
CA VAL A 732 -13.73 -20.48 -3.14
C VAL A 732 -12.45 -19.84 -3.65
N GLY A 733 -11.34 -20.57 -3.58
CA GLY A 733 -10.05 -20.21 -4.15
C GLY A 733 -9.29 -19.13 -3.38
N SER A 734 -9.78 -18.69 -2.21
CA SER A 734 -9.14 -17.63 -1.42
C SER A 734 -7.87 -18.08 -0.68
N GLU A 735 -7.59 -19.38 -0.67
CA GLU A 735 -6.35 -20.01 -0.18
C GLU A 735 -5.16 -19.85 -1.14
N LEU A 736 -5.32 -19.09 -2.24
CA LEU A 736 -4.34 -18.90 -3.32
C LEU A 736 -2.89 -18.68 -2.84
N LYS A 737 -2.65 -17.80 -1.86
CA LYS A 737 -1.30 -17.50 -1.37
C LYS A 737 -0.58 -18.78 -0.91
N SER A 738 -1.30 -19.67 -0.22
CA SER A 738 -0.75 -20.90 0.35
C SER A 738 -0.37 -21.95 -0.69
N MET A 739 -0.69 -21.72 -1.97
CA MET A 739 -0.32 -22.62 -3.07
C MET A 739 1.08 -22.35 -3.63
N VAL A 740 1.70 -21.24 -3.21
CA VAL A 740 3.14 -21.04 -3.36
C VAL A 740 3.82 -21.87 -2.27
N GLU A 741 4.56 -22.88 -2.70
CA GLU A 741 5.17 -23.89 -1.81
C GLU A 741 6.67 -23.99 -2.08
N ALA A 742 7.46 -23.91 -1.02
CA ALA A 742 8.90 -24.09 -1.08
C ALA A 742 9.26 -25.53 -1.45
N PRO A 743 10.25 -25.75 -2.35
CA PRO A 743 10.70 -27.09 -2.70
C PRO A 743 11.41 -27.75 -1.50
N PRO A 744 11.59 -29.09 -1.52
CA PRO A 744 12.32 -29.80 -0.48
C PRO A 744 13.71 -29.20 -0.21
N GLY A 745 14.05 -29.03 1.08
CA GLY A 745 15.30 -28.41 1.54
C GLY A 745 15.28 -26.87 1.58
N PHE A 746 14.12 -26.26 1.31
CA PHE A 746 13.91 -24.81 1.38
C PHE A 746 12.64 -24.48 2.18
N VAL A 747 12.63 -23.29 2.76
CA VAL A 747 11.49 -22.70 3.47
C VAL A 747 11.37 -21.22 3.11
N PHE A 748 10.20 -20.64 3.32
CA PHE A 748 10.03 -19.20 3.33
C PHE A 748 10.37 -18.62 4.70
N VAL A 749 11.14 -17.55 4.70
CA VAL A 749 11.38 -16.71 5.88
C VAL A 749 10.83 -15.32 5.59
N GLY A 750 10.06 -14.75 6.50
CA GLY A 750 9.52 -13.42 6.29
C GLY A 750 8.79 -12.84 7.49
N ALA A 751 8.39 -11.58 7.39
CA ALA A 751 7.65 -10.90 8.44
C ALA A 751 6.67 -9.89 7.84
N ASP A 752 5.69 -9.48 8.64
CA ASP A 752 4.81 -8.34 8.39
C ASP A 752 5.41 -7.09 9.04
N VAL A 753 5.53 -5.98 8.30
CA VAL A 753 6.01 -4.71 8.85
C VAL A 753 4.84 -3.99 9.52
N ASP A 754 4.60 -4.34 10.78
CA ASP A 754 3.51 -3.78 11.58
C ASP A 754 3.42 -2.25 11.50
N SER A 755 2.24 -1.77 11.10
CA SER A 755 1.86 -0.35 11.07
C SER A 755 2.89 0.56 10.37
N GLN A 756 3.56 0.08 9.32
CA GLN A 756 4.64 0.79 8.62
C GLN A 756 4.27 2.25 8.29
N GLU A 757 3.14 2.46 7.62
CA GLU A 757 2.71 3.78 7.16
C GLU A 757 2.29 4.71 8.32
N GLN A 758 1.64 4.16 9.34
CA GLN A 758 1.28 4.90 10.54
C GLN A 758 2.53 5.35 11.31
N TRP A 759 3.53 4.46 11.41
CA TRP A 759 4.81 4.78 12.06
C TRP A 759 5.57 5.85 11.28
N VAL A 760 5.66 5.75 9.95
CA VAL A 760 6.26 6.81 9.11
C VAL A 760 5.55 8.14 9.34
N ALA A 761 4.21 8.15 9.37
CA ALA A 761 3.45 9.36 9.67
C ALA A 761 3.75 9.91 11.09
N ALA A 762 3.90 9.04 12.08
CA ALA A 762 4.23 9.42 13.45
C ALA A 762 5.60 10.09 13.56
N VAL A 763 6.63 9.50 12.96
CA VAL A 763 7.99 10.05 12.98
C VAL A 763 8.06 11.36 12.18
N LEU A 764 7.27 11.52 11.11
CA LEU A 764 7.15 12.81 10.42
C LEU A 764 6.53 13.90 11.30
N GLY A 765 5.48 13.56 12.07
CA GLY A 765 4.91 14.46 13.06
C GLY A 765 5.93 14.87 14.12
N ASP A 766 6.67 13.93 14.67
CA ASP A 766 7.71 14.20 15.68
C ASP A 766 8.83 15.09 15.13
N SER A 767 9.27 14.82 13.89
CA SER A 767 10.29 15.61 13.20
C SER A 767 9.85 17.05 13.00
N TYR A 768 8.57 17.28 12.70
CA TYR A 768 7.99 18.61 12.54
C TYR A 768 8.04 19.46 13.81
N VAL A 769 7.91 18.83 14.99
CA VAL A 769 8.07 19.51 16.29
C VAL A 769 9.52 19.95 16.49
N GLY A 770 10.49 19.18 15.99
CA GLY A 770 11.90 19.56 15.97
C GLY A 770 12.63 19.39 17.31
N THR A 771 12.14 18.52 18.19
CA THR A 771 12.80 18.21 19.48
C THR A 771 13.93 17.18 19.37
N GLY A 772 14.03 16.49 18.22
CA GLY A 772 14.96 15.38 18.01
C GLY A 772 14.60 14.10 18.78
N LYS A 773 13.40 14.03 19.38
CA LYS A 773 12.94 12.91 20.21
C LYS A 773 11.80 12.15 19.54
N ALA A 774 11.80 10.83 19.68
CA ALA A 774 10.66 10.00 19.29
C ALA A 774 9.52 10.11 20.32
N GLY A 775 8.27 10.09 19.86
CA GLY A 775 7.09 10.29 20.71
C GLY A 775 6.88 11.74 21.15
N ALA A 776 7.35 12.71 20.36
CA ALA A 776 7.14 14.12 20.66
C ALA A 776 5.67 14.54 20.52
N THR A 777 4.91 13.87 19.64
CA THR A 777 3.49 14.15 19.36
C THR A 777 2.54 13.16 20.06
N PRO A 778 1.28 13.56 20.37
CA PRO A 778 0.28 12.65 20.94
C PRO A 778 0.05 11.42 20.06
N PHE A 779 -0.08 11.60 18.74
CA PHE A 779 -0.22 10.49 17.79
C PHE A 779 0.95 9.52 17.86
N SER A 780 2.20 10.02 17.87
CA SER A 780 3.38 9.15 17.95
C SER A 780 3.43 8.38 19.27
N ARG A 781 3.05 8.99 20.41
CA ARG A 781 2.94 8.27 21.69
C ARG A 781 1.92 7.13 21.64
N MET A 782 0.74 7.40 21.08
CA MET A 782 -0.31 6.38 20.92
C MET A 782 0.11 5.23 19.99
N VAL A 783 0.98 5.51 19.00
CA VAL A 783 1.53 4.50 18.08
C VAL A 783 2.67 3.69 18.73
N LEU A 784 3.53 4.32 19.51
CA LEU A 784 4.78 3.72 20.02
C LEU A 784 4.62 3.06 21.39
N ALA A 785 3.80 3.62 22.27
CA ALA A 785 3.57 3.15 23.64
C ALA A 785 2.16 2.59 23.86
N GLY A 786 1.19 2.97 23.01
CA GLY A 786 -0.19 2.56 23.16
C GLY A 786 -0.39 1.05 23.01
N ARG A 787 -1.24 0.48 23.86
CA ARG A 787 -1.59 -0.95 23.87
C ARG A 787 -3.08 -1.14 23.64
N LYS A 788 -3.43 -2.28 23.03
CA LYS A 788 -4.83 -2.62 22.78
C LYS A 788 -5.52 -3.06 24.06
N GLU A 789 -4.78 -3.72 24.93
CA GLU A 789 -5.27 -4.38 26.15
C GLU A 789 -5.79 -3.36 27.18
N ASP A 790 -5.13 -2.21 27.30
CA ASP A 790 -5.50 -1.12 28.21
C ASP A 790 -6.29 0.00 27.51
N GLY A 791 -6.51 -0.12 26.19
CA GLY A 791 -7.25 0.86 25.39
C GLY A 791 -6.51 2.19 25.16
N SER A 792 -5.20 2.25 25.41
CA SER A 792 -4.37 3.43 25.16
C SER A 792 -3.93 3.57 23.70
N ASP A 793 -4.10 2.53 22.87
CA ASP A 793 -3.81 2.61 21.44
C ASP A 793 -4.73 3.60 20.71
N LEU A 794 -4.20 4.22 19.64
CA LEU A 794 -4.89 5.25 18.84
C LEU A 794 -6.32 4.84 18.45
N HIS A 795 -6.53 3.59 18.05
CA HIS A 795 -7.85 3.16 17.58
C HIS A 795 -8.85 3.05 18.73
N SER A 796 -8.41 2.59 19.89
CA SER A 796 -9.24 2.51 21.10
C SER A 796 -9.56 3.89 21.67
N VAL A 797 -8.58 4.80 21.71
CA VAL A 797 -8.78 6.19 22.14
C VAL A 797 -9.78 6.90 21.25
N VAL A 798 -9.61 6.83 19.92
CA VAL A 798 -10.54 7.45 18.97
C VAL A 798 -11.94 6.81 19.07
N ALA A 799 -12.02 5.49 19.17
CA ALA A 799 -13.30 4.78 19.31
C ALA A 799 -14.08 5.23 20.55
N ARG A 800 -13.40 5.32 21.70
CA ARG A 800 -13.96 5.78 22.96
C ARG A 800 -14.43 7.23 22.88
N ASP A 801 -13.58 8.12 22.38
CA ASP A 801 -13.84 9.56 22.40
C ASP A 801 -14.93 9.97 21.38
N VAL A 802 -15.12 9.18 20.32
CA VAL A 802 -16.10 9.43 19.25
C VAL A 802 -17.38 8.60 19.40
N GLY A 803 -17.36 7.52 20.20
CA GLY A 803 -18.52 6.66 20.42
C GLY A 803 -18.80 5.68 19.27
N ILE A 804 -17.75 5.11 18.67
CA ILE A 804 -17.82 4.09 17.60
C ILE A 804 -17.04 2.83 17.97
N SER A 805 -17.24 1.73 17.24
CA SER A 805 -16.45 0.52 17.46
C SER A 805 -14.97 0.74 17.11
N ARG A 806 -14.08 0.00 17.77
CA ARG A 806 -12.63 0.05 17.47
C ARG A 806 -12.31 -0.29 16.02
N ASP A 807 -13.06 -1.21 15.41
CA ASP A 807 -12.84 -1.61 14.01
C ASP A 807 -13.29 -0.51 13.02
N HIS A 808 -14.37 0.21 13.33
CA HIS A 808 -14.77 1.40 12.58
C HIS A 808 -13.73 2.52 12.72
N ALA A 809 -13.26 2.79 13.95
CA ALA A 809 -12.21 3.78 14.20
C ALA A 809 -10.91 3.42 13.47
N LYS A 810 -10.51 2.14 13.47
CA LYS A 810 -9.36 1.66 12.71
C LYS A 810 -9.51 1.98 11.23
N THR A 811 -10.61 1.56 10.63
CA THR A 811 -10.88 1.79 9.19
C THR A 811 -10.84 3.28 8.85
N LEU A 812 -11.48 4.12 9.66
CA LEU A 812 -11.56 5.56 9.45
C LEU A 812 -10.23 6.28 9.69
N ASN A 813 -9.42 5.88 10.68
CA ASN A 813 -8.10 6.48 10.92
C ASN A 813 -7.17 6.24 9.73
N TYR A 814 -7.13 5.01 9.20
CA TYR A 814 -6.40 4.74 7.96
C TYR A 814 -6.93 5.59 6.80
N ALA A 815 -8.26 5.58 6.56
CA ALA A 815 -8.85 6.37 5.49
C ALA A 815 -8.51 7.87 5.61
N ARG A 816 -8.53 8.43 6.81
CA ARG A 816 -8.22 9.84 7.10
C ARG A 816 -6.75 10.18 6.86
N LEU A 817 -5.83 9.29 7.23
CA LEU A 817 -4.40 9.44 6.91
C LEU A 817 -4.18 9.49 5.39
N TYR A 818 -5.02 8.76 4.64
CA TYR A 818 -5.11 8.86 3.17
C TYR A 818 -6.08 9.95 2.67
N GLY A 819 -6.28 11.03 3.44
CA GLY A 819 -6.97 12.22 2.96
C GLY A 819 -8.48 12.05 2.78
N SER A 820 -9.08 10.99 3.32
CA SER A 820 -10.53 10.86 3.38
C SER A 820 -11.14 12.03 4.15
N GLY A 821 -12.30 12.51 3.69
CA GLY A 821 -13.03 13.65 4.27
C GLY A 821 -14.25 13.23 5.07
N VAL A 822 -14.92 14.22 5.68
CA VAL A 822 -16.13 14.04 6.49
C VAL A 822 -17.23 13.31 5.71
N GLN A 823 -17.47 13.64 4.43
CA GLN A 823 -18.49 13.01 3.60
C GLN A 823 -18.29 11.50 3.43
N HIS A 824 -17.06 11.06 3.17
CA HIS A 824 -16.75 9.64 3.05
C HIS A 824 -16.92 8.92 4.40
N THR A 825 -16.57 9.59 5.49
CA THR A 825 -16.80 9.06 6.85
C THR A 825 -18.29 8.89 7.10
N GLN A 826 -19.12 9.90 6.80
CA GLN A 826 -20.57 9.81 6.92
C GLN A 826 -21.13 8.64 6.11
N GLN A 827 -20.72 8.48 4.85
CA GLN A 827 -21.13 7.36 4.02
C GLN A 827 -20.73 6.00 4.62
N PHE A 828 -19.49 5.86 5.09
CA PHE A 828 -19.02 4.64 5.74
C PHE A 828 -19.85 4.35 7.00
N LEU A 829 -20.13 5.35 7.83
CA LEU A 829 -20.91 5.18 9.05
C LEU A 829 -22.38 4.83 8.73
N HIS A 830 -22.99 5.42 7.71
CA HIS A 830 -24.34 5.05 7.25
C HIS A 830 -24.46 3.59 6.85
N GLU A 831 -23.37 3.00 6.34
CA GLU A 831 -23.32 1.62 5.89
C GLU A 831 -23.01 0.61 7.01
N ASN A 832 -22.41 1.06 8.13
CA ASN A 832 -21.83 0.17 9.15
C ASN A 832 -22.31 0.42 10.59
N ILE A 833 -23.05 1.50 10.86
CA ILE A 833 -23.69 1.77 12.16
C ILE A 833 -25.19 1.40 12.11
N ASP A 834 -25.73 1.02 13.26
CA ASP A 834 -27.14 0.72 13.47
C ASP A 834 -28.07 1.87 13.03
N ALA A 835 -29.26 1.51 12.53
CA ALA A 835 -30.17 2.46 11.89
C ALA A 835 -30.70 3.56 12.84
N ASP A 836 -30.80 3.27 14.13
CA ASP A 836 -31.25 4.17 15.18
C ASP A 836 -30.27 5.33 15.46
N ARG A 837 -28.98 5.14 15.18
CA ARG A 837 -27.93 6.17 15.38
C ARG A 837 -27.65 7.02 14.14
N ARG A 838 -28.46 6.90 13.08
CA ARG A 838 -28.22 7.61 11.81
C ARG A 838 -28.29 9.13 11.92
N SER A 839 -29.14 9.66 12.81
CA SER A 839 -29.25 11.10 13.08
C SER A 839 -27.96 11.69 13.66
N GLU A 840 -27.16 10.90 14.36
CA GLU A 840 -25.89 11.31 14.98
C GLU A 840 -24.69 11.26 14.02
N ILE A 841 -24.82 10.64 12.84
CA ILE A 841 -23.68 10.35 11.94
C ILE A 841 -22.91 11.61 11.54
N ALA A 842 -23.61 12.70 11.27
CA ALA A 842 -22.97 13.96 10.92
C ALA A 842 -22.11 14.48 12.08
N ASP A 843 -22.65 14.47 13.29
CA ASP A 843 -21.96 14.93 14.50
C ASP A 843 -20.79 14.02 14.86
N ILE A 844 -20.96 12.70 14.76
CA ILE A 844 -19.89 11.70 14.96
C ILE A 844 -18.75 11.94 13.97
N ALA A 845 -19.07 12.17 12.69
CA ALA A 845 -18.06 12.44 11.67
C ALA A 845 -17.32 13.76 11.93
N HIS A 846 -18.04 14.82 12.34
CA HIS A 846 -17.40 16.09 12.70
C HIS A 846 -16.52 15.97 13.95
N LEU A 847 -17.02 15.31 15.00
CA LEU A 847 -16.29 15.07 16.23
C LEU A 847 -15.03 14.23 15.99
N LEU A 848 -15.12 13.21 15.13
CA LEU A 848 -13.96 12.42 14.71
C LEU A 848 -12.86 13.33 14.17
N PHE A 849 -13.15 14.17 13.17
CA PHE A 849 -12.15 15.05 12.57
C PHE A 849 -11.64 16.10 13.55
N GLN A 850 -12.48 16.63 14.43
CA GLN A 850 -12.09 17.57 15.46
C GLN A 850 -11.10 16.94 16.45
N LYS A 851 -11.39 15.75 16.99
CA LYS A 851 -10.52 15.08 17.96
C LYS A 851 -9.17 14.67 17.37
N THR A 852 -9.17 14.33 16.10
CA THR A 852 -7.99 13.75 15.45
C THR A 852 -7.20 14.78 14.67
N LYS A 853 -7.79 15.44 13.67
CA LYS A 853 -7.09 16.45 12.85
C LYS A 853 -7.00 17.78 13.58
N GLY A 854 -8.00 18.12 14.38
CA GLY A 854 -8.06 19.39 15.10
C GLY A 854 -8.75 20.50 14.32
N ASP A 855 -8.61 21.71 14.84
CA ASP A 855 -9.15 22.94 14.28
C ASP A 855 -8.09 23.67 13.44
N ARG A 856 -8.52 24.34 12.36
CA ARG A 856 -7.61 25.12 11.52
C ARG A 856 -7.57 26.58 11.96
N LYS A 857 -6.45 27.01 12.55
CA LYS A 857 -6.20 28.37 13.03
C LYS A 857 -5.10 29.07 12.19
N GLN A 858 -5.00 30.39 12.30
CA GLN A 858 -4.00 31.20 11.59
C GLN A 858 -2.88 31.60 12.54
N PHE A 859 -1.63 31.55 12.07
CA PHE A 859 -0.45 31.84 12.88
C PHE A 859 0.53 32.74 12.17
N LEU A 860 1.22 33.60 12.92
CA LEU A 860 2.42 34.30 12.48
C LEU A 860 3.64 33.59 13.07
N LEU A 861 4.57 33.19 12.19
CA LEU A 861 5.79 32.50 12.61
C LEU A 861 6.82 33.49 13.12
N LEU A 862 7.21 33.30 14.37
CA LEU A 862 8.20 34.10 15.05
C LEU A 862 9.59 33.90 14.41
N HIS A 863 10.38 34.97 14.41
CA HIS A 863 11.78 34.92 13.99
C HIS A 863 12.56 33.92 14.87
N PRO A 864 13.38 33.01 14.30
CA PRO A 864 14.14 32.01 15.06
C PRO A 864 14.96 32.56 16.22
N GLU A 865 15.53 33.75 16.06
CA GLU A 865 16.37 34.40 17.08
C GLU A 865 15.60 34.81 18.35
N LEU A 866 14.26 34.77 18.33
CA LEU A 866 13.40 35.08 19.47
C LEU A 866 12.95 33.83 20.25
N THR A 867 13.45 32.65 19.89
CA THR A 867 13.09 31.36 20.49
C THR A 867 13.30 31.35 22.01
N ASN A 868 14.48 31.76 22.49
CA ASN A 868 14.78 31.79 23.92
C ASN A 868 13.82 32.72 24.70
N GLN A 869 13.38 33.81 24.06
CA GLN A 869 12.52 34.81 24.68
C GLN A 869 11.07 34.32 24.78
N ILE A 870 10.56 33.68 23.74
CA ILE A 870 9.23 33.07 23.80
C ILE A 870 9.23 31.86 24.74
N GLU A 871 10.25 31.00 24.74
CA GLU A 871 10.38 29.91 25.71
C GLU A 871 10.41 30.42 27.15
N TYR A 872 11.20 31.47 27.42
CA TYR A 872 11.20 32.10 28.74
C TYR A 872 9.81 32.61 29.11
N TYR A 873 9.11 33.27 28.18
CA TYR A 873 7.77 33.80 28.41
C TYR A 873 6.75 32.68 28.70
N LEU A 874 6.75 31.60 27.91
CA LEU A 874 5.85 30.46 28.07
C LEU A 874 6.13 29.67 29.36
N ASN A 875 7.38 29.62 29.81
CA ASN A 875 7.75 28.85 31.01
C ASN A 875 7.64 29.68 32.31
N ASN A 876 7.75 31.01 32.25
CA ASN A 876 7.88 31.83 33.45
C ASN A 876 6.88 33.00 33.56
N VAL A 877 6.13 33.32 32.50
CA VAL A 877 5.29 34.53 32.45
C VAL A 877 3.83 34.23 32.15
N SER A 878 3.53 33.42 31.14
CA SER A 878 2.15 33.12 30.72
C SER A 878 1.91 31.62 30.59
N THR A 879 0.85 31.14 31.24
CA THR A 879 0.27 29.81 31.03
C THR A 879 -0.70 29.80 29.86
N ASP A 880 -1.48 30.86 29.68
CA ASP A 880 -2.57 30.93 28.70
C ASP A 880 -2.09 30.87 27.25
N LEU A 881 -0.94 31.50 26.95
CA LEU A 881 -0.38 31.45 25.61
C LEU A 881 0.26 30.08 25.29
N LYS A 882 0.59 29.28 26.31
CA LYS A 882 1.30 28.00 26.14
C LYS A 882 0.47 26.96 25.40
N GLU A 883 -0.85 26.95 25.58
CA GLU A 883 -1.76 26.02 24.91
C GLU A 883 -2.09 26.43 23.47
N ASP A 884 -1.91 27.70 23.13
CA ASP A 884 -2.27 28.27 21.84
C ASP A 884 -1.08 28.39 20.88
N VAL A 885 0.15 28.23 21.36
CA VAL A 885 1.35 28.36 20.53
C VAL A 885 1.74 27.04 19.91
N ILE A 886 2.06 27.08 18.63
CA ILE A 886 2.50 25.92 17.86
C ILE A 886 3.99 26.02 17.53
N ILE A 887 4.62 24.89 17.24
CA ILE A 887 5.99 24.85 16.72
C ILE A 887 5.94 24.37 15.27
N ARG A 888 6.62 25.10 14.38
CA ARG A 888 6.77 24.76 12.97
C ARG A 888 8.23 24.91 12.57
N ASP A 889 8.86 23.82 12.13
CA ASP A 889 10.26 23.80 11.69
C ASP A 889 11.19 24.42 12.77
N GLY A 890 10.94 24.10 14.04
CA GLY A 890 11.66 24.67 15.19
C GLY A 890 11.35 26.14 15.51
N ARG A 891 10.34 26.75 14.88
CA ARG A 891 9.92 28.14 15.15
C ARG A 891 8.56 28.19 15.83
N TYR A 892 8.43 29.09 16.80
CA TYR A 892 7.17 29.34 17.50
C TYR A 892 6.19 30.13 16.62
N GLY A 893 4.97 29.64 16.46
CA GLY A 893 3.87 30.27 15.75
C GLY A 893 2.88 30.89 16.75
N LEU A 894 2.68 32.20 16.65
CA LEU A 894 1.74 32.93 17.51
C LEU A 894 0.38 33.08 16.81
N PRO A 895 -0.74 32.76 17.50
CA PRO A 895 -2.05 32.89 16.91
C PRO A 895 -2.35 34.30 16.38
N ALA A 896 -2.95 34.35 15.20
CA ALA A 896 -3.37 35.56 14.52
C ALA A 896 -4.74 35.33 13.84
N ASN A 897 -5.37 36.39 13.37
CA ASN A 897 -6.50 36.30 12.45
C ASN A 897 -6.03 36.24 10.99
N LYS A 898 -6.95 36.00 10.05
CA LYS A 898 -6.66 35.90 8.61
C LYS A 898 -6.04 37.15 7.98
N TRP A 899 -6.05 38.29 8.68
CA TRP A 899 -5.45 39.55 8.25
C TRP A 899 -4.10 39.81 8.92
N GLY A 900 -3.52 38.83 9.64
CA GLY A 900 -2.23 38.95 10.29
C GLY A 900 -2.24 39.77 11.58
N GLN A 901 -3.40 39.98 12.21
CA GLN A 901 -3.47 40.63 13.52
C GLN A 901 -3.39 39.57 14.61
N LEU A 902 -2.44 39.75 15.55
CA LEU A 902 -2.27 38.88 16.71
C LEU A 902 -3.54 38.78 17.56
N THR A 903 -3.82 37.59 18.09
CA THR A 903 -4.85 37.37 19.11
C THR A 903 -4.51 38.11 20.40
N GLU A 904 -5.46 38.20 21.34
CA GLU A 904 -5.22 38.90 22.60
C GLU A 904 -4.09 38.27 23.41
N SER A 905 -4.06 36.94 23.52
CA SER A 905 -2.94 36.19 24.14
C SER A 905 -1.60 36.49 23.45
N SER A 906 -1.56 36.51 22.13
CA SER A 906 -0.34 36.81 21.37
C SER A 906 0.10 38.27 21.48
N LYS A 907 -0.85 39.21 21.63
CA LYS A 907 -0.53 40.63 21.88
C LYS A 907 0.16 40.82 23.22
N GLN A 908 -0.19 40.05 24.25
CA GLN A 908 0.46 40.13 25.56
C GLN A 908 1.96 39.83 25.45
N PHE A 909 2.35 38.77 24.71
CA PHE A 909 3.75 38.50 24.42
C PHE A 909 4.42 39.64 23.65
N PHE A 910 3.75 40.17 22.61
CA PHE A 910 4.27 41.30 21.84
C PHE A 910 4.56 42.52 22.73
N TYR A 911 3.63 42.88 23.61
CA TYR A 911 3.80 44.02 24.53
C TYR A 911 4.88 43.75 25.58
N TRP A 912 4.92 42.54 26.15
CA TRP A 912 5.96 42.13 27.08
C TRP A 912 7.36 42.23 26.46
N PHE A 913 7.51 41.74 25.24
CA PHE A 913 8.78 41.80 24.51
C PHE A 913 9.17 43.25 24.17
N ALA A 914 8.20 44.08 23.77
CA ALA A 914 8.42 45.49 23.48
C ALA A 914 8.88 46.29 24.73
N GLU A 915 8.27 46.03 25.89
CA GLU A 915 8.69 46.65 27.16
C GLU A 915 10.08 46.21 27.59
N ARG A 916 10.39 44.92 27.43
CA ARG A 916 11.70 44.37 27.78
C ARG A 916 12.81 44.98 26.91
N LEU A 917 12.57 45.08 25.60
CA LEU A 917 13.43 45.82 24.68
C LEU A 917 13.61 47.28 25.11
N SER A 918 12.52 47.98 25.47
CA SER A 918 12.59 49.38 25.91
C SER A 918 13.46 49.57 27.15
N LYS A 919 13.38 48.64 28.12
CA LYS A 919 14.17 48.65 29.36
C LYS A 919 15.64 48.30 29.13
N GLU A 920 15.93 47.26 28.35
CA GLU A 920 17.31 46.81 28.09
C GLU A 920 18.07 47.82 27.19
N GLU A 921 17.40 48.49 26.26
CA GLU A 921 18.02 49.39 25.27
C GLU A 921 18.00 50.88 25.63
N LYS A 922 17.33 51.28 26.72
CA LYS A 922 17.02 52.69 27.03
C LYS A 922 16.32 53.44 25.88
N ILE A 923 15.63 52.72 24.99
CA ILE A 923 14.83 53.29 23.91
C ILE A 923 13.43 53.59 24.45
N ASN A 924 12.92 54.81 24.25
CA ASN A 924 11.57 55.16 24.66
C ASN A 924 10.53 54.29 23.93
N ALA A 925 9.75 53.49 24.67
CA ALA A 925 8.70 52.62 24.12
C ALA A 925 7.72 53.35 23.18
N LYS A 926 7.44 54.64 23.41
CA LYS A 926 6.57 55.46 22.55
C LYS A 926 7.18 55.77 21.17
N LYS A 927 8.50 55.61 20.98
CA LYS A 927 9.19 55.80 19.69
C LYS A 927 9.31 54.49 18.88
N LEU A 928 9.01 53.33 19.48
CA LEU A 928 9.04 52.05 18.78
C LEU A 928 7.78 51.93 17.92
N LYS A 929 7.92 52.11 16.59
CA LYS A 929 6.78 51.93 15.68
C LYS A 929 6.33 50.47 15.70
N LYS A 930 5.09 50.19 16.12
CA LYS A 930 4.47 48.85 16.17
C LYS A 930 4.71 48.05 14.89
N GLU A 931 4.57 48.69 13.74
CA GLU A 931 4.81 48.10 12.41
C GLU A 931 6.25 47.61 12.19
N ALA A 932 7.24 48.34 12.73
CA ALA A 932 8.64 47.97 12.59
C ALA A 932 8.99 46.77 13.49
N LEU A 933 8.42 46.72 14.70
CA LEU A 933 8.58 45.58 15.61
C LEU A 933 7.83 44.34 15.08
N MET A 934 6.63 44.49 14.53
CA MET A 934 5.90 43.39 13.88
C MET A 934 6.70 42.79 12.73
N LYS A 935 7.24 43.62 11.82
CA LYS A 935 8.09 43.13 10.70
C LYS A 935 9.39 42.48 11.15
N LEU A 936 9.85 42.80 12.35
CA LEU A 936 11.05 42.24 12.92
C LEU A 936 10.78 40.88 13.57
N MET A 937 9.72 40.80 14.37
CA MET A 937 9.30 39.56 15.02
C MET A 937 8.76 38.55 14.01
N PHE A 938 8.16 39.01 12.92
CA PHE A 938 7.53 38.21 11.89
C PHE A 938 8.02 38.66 10.50
N PRO A 939 9.23 38.25 10.07
CA PRO A 939 9.87 38.73 8.83
C PRO A 939 9.14 38.33 7.54
N GLY A 940 8.12 37.47 7.62
CA GLY A 940 7.23 37.13 6.52
C GLY A 940 5.77 37.42 6.90
N ASP A 941 5.20 38.50 6.36
CA ASP A 941 3.87 39.04 6.70
C ASP A 941 2.67 38.10 6.35
N LYS A 942 2.91 36.83 5.96
CA LYS A 942 1.84 35.88 5.60
C LYS A 942 1.53 34.95 6.78
N THR A 943 0.27 34.90 7.16
CA THR A 943 -0.21 33.92 8.14
C THR A 943 -0.17 32.51 7.56
N ALA A 944 0.15 31.54 8.41
CA ALA A 944 0.07 30.12 8.09
C ALA A 944 -1.21 29.52 8.68
N ALA A 945 -2.01 28.86 7.84
CA ALA A 945 -3.20 28.14 8.26
C ALA A 945 -2.83 26.73 8.72
N LEU A 946 -2.81 26.46 10.02
CA LEU A 946 -2.28 25.24 10.62
C LEU A 946 -3.33 24.57 11.51
N TRP A 947 -3.26 23.24 11.58
CA TRP A 947 -4.10 22.40 12.43
C TRP A 947 -3.60 22.45 13.88
N THR A 948 -4.52 22.48 14.83
CA THR A 948 -4.25 22.51 16.28
C THR A 948 -5.29 21.72 17.06
N ASN A 949 -4.96 21.28 18.27
CA ASN A 949 -5.88 20.63 19.22
C ASN A 949 -6.41 19.25 18.79
N GLY A 950 -5.84 18.64 17.77
CA GLY A 950 -6.12 17.25 17.40
C GLY A 950 -4.92 16.34 17.67
N TYR A 951 -5.16 15.05 17.88
CA TYR A 951 -4.08 14.06 18.11
C TYR A 951 -3.04 14.00 16.99
N GLU A 952 -3.45 14.25 15.74
CA GLU A 952 -2.68 14.13 14.50
C GLU A 952 -2.33 15.51 13.89
N SER A 953 -2.59 16.62 14.59
CA SER A 953 -2.45 17.97 14.04
C SER A 953 -1.04 18.23 13.46
N GLU A 954 0.01 17.87 14.20
CA GLU A 954 1.42 18.02 13.80
C GLU A 954 1.75 17.18 12.56
N VAL A 955 1.22 15.96 12.49
CA VAL A 955 1.40 15.06 11.33
C VAL A 955 0.81 15.72 10.08
N PHE A 956 -0.45 16.17 10.13
CA PHE A 956 -1.07 16.82 8.97
C PHE A 956 -0.40 18.15 8.61
N ASN A 957 0.08 18.92 9.59
CA ASN A 957 0.86 20.12 9.33
C ASN A 957 2.17 19.80 8.59
N CYS A 958 2.87 18.74 9.00
CA CYS A 958 4.07 18.25 8.32
C CYS A 958 3.77 17.79 6.90
N LEU A 959 2.77 16.93 6.73
CA LEU A 959 2.40 16.37 5.42
C LEU A 959 1.92 17.45 4.46
N GLU A 960 1.10 18.41 4.92
CA GLU A 960 0.67 19.54 4.09
C GLU A 960 1.86 20.45 3.73
N ARG A 961 2.81 20.69 4.64
CA ARG A 961 4.03 21.46 4.35
C ARG A 961 4.85 20.79 3.24
N MET A 962 5.12 19.50 3.38
CA MET A 962 5.88 18.73 2.38
C MET A 962 5.16 18.67 1.04
N ALA A 963 3.84 18.50 1.07
CA ALA A 963 3.03 18.55 -0.14
C ALA A 963 3.11 19.94 -0.78
N ASP A 964 3.11 21.03 -0.03
CA ASP A 964 3.13 22.39 -0.58
C ASP A 964 4.51 22.85 -1.12
N ASP A 965 5.57 22.06 -0.92
CA ASP A 965 6.89 22.32 -1.52
C ASP A 965 6.78 22.40 -3.07
N ALA A 966 7.64 23.23 -3.69
CA ALA A 966 7.61 23.43 -5.14
C ALA A 966 7.97 22.15 -5.91
N GLU A 967 8.88 21.36 -5.35
CA GLU A 967 9.25 20.02 -5.83
C GLU A 967 9.21 19.05 -4.64
N PRO A 968 8.03 18.53 -4.28
CA PRO A 968 7.90 17.61 -3.16
C PRO A 968 8.78 16.38 -3.34
N ARG A 969 9.52 16.01 -2.29
CA ARG A 969 10.42 14.86 -2.26
C ARG A 969 10.14 14.01 -1.04
N THR A 970 10.39 12.71 -1.15
CA THR A 970 10.37 11.83 0.02
C THR A 970 11.51 12.23 0.96
N PRO A 971 11.28 12.16 2.28
CA PRO A 971 12.24 12.68 3.25
C PRO A 971 13.43 11.74 3.46
N VAL A 972 13.30 10.46 3.09
CA VAL A 972 14.33 9.44 3.35
C VAL A 972 15.27 9.29 2.16
N LEU A 973 14.76 8.97 0.96
CA LEU A 973 15.58 8.75 -0.24
C LEU A 973 15.55 9.90 -1.26
N GLY A 974 14.82 10.98 -0.97
CA GLY A 974 14.81 12.18 -1.81
C GLY A 974 14.09 12.03 -3.16
N CYS A 975 13.23 11.02 -3.31
CA CYS A 975 12.50 10.75 -4.55
C CYS A 975 11.43 11.82 -4.80
N ARG A 976 11.45 12.46 -5.98
CA ARG A 976 10.53 13.53 -6.35
C ARG A 976 9.16 13.01 -6.78
N LEU A 977 8.10 13.75 -6.43
CA LEU A 977 6.73 13.52 -6.88
C LEU A 977 6.59 13.62 -8.42
N SER A 978 5.69 12.82 -9.00
CA SER A 978 5.34 12.85 -10.42
C SER A 978 4.84 14.24 -10.85
N ASP A 979 5.18 14.66 -12.08
CA ASP A 979 4.72 15.93 -12.65
C ASP A 979 3.19 15.98 -12.80
N ALA A 980 2.52 14.82 -12.84
CA ALA A 980 1.07 14.76 -12.81
C ALA A 980 0.44 15.44 -11.59
N LEU A 981 1.20 15.61 -10.50
CA LEU A 981 0.72 16.17 -9.23
C LEU A 981 1.53 17.41 -8.79
N ILE A 982 2.43 17.91 -9.64
CA ILE A 982 3.18 19.13 -9.41
C ILE A 982 2.61 20.23 -10.30
N ALA A 983 2.29 21.37 -9.69
CA ALA A 983 2.05 22.57 -10.47
C ALA A 983 3.39 23.10 -10.99
N GLY A 984 3.81 22.63 -12.18
CA GLY A 984 5.03 23.06 -12.85
C GLY A 984 5.06 24.57 -13.14
N LYS A 985 6.18 25.08 -13.68
CA LYS A 985 6.33 26.50 -14.06
C LYS A 985 5.33 26.93 -15.15
N GLU A 986 4.89 25.96 -15.95
CA GLU A 986 3.96 26.17 -17.07
C GLU A 986 2.50 26.35 -16.61
N ILE A 987 2.12 25.77 -15.45
CA ILE A 987 0.79 25.95 -14.86
C ILE A 987 0.73 27.29 -14.12
N ARG A 988 0.53 28.38 -14.89
CA ARG A 988 0.34 29.74 -14.35
C ARG A 988 -1.13 30.06 -14.10
N ALA A 989 -1.99 29.78 -15.07
CA ALA A 989 -3.44 29.95 -14.95
C ALA A 989 -4.04 28.79 -14.14
N GLY A 990 -4.93 29.09 -13.19
CA GLY A 990 -5.58 28.05 -12.38
C GLY A 990 -4.65 27.28 -11.43
N ARG A 991 -3.42 27.77 -11.17
CA ARG A 991 -2.44 27.09 -10.29
C ARG A 991 -3.03 26.71 -8.93
N GLN A 992 -3.68 27.66 -8.25
CA GLN A 992 -4.25 27.41 -6.93
C GLN A 992 -5.38 26.36 -7.02
N GLN A 993 -6.22 26.46 -8.05
CA GLN A 993 -7.28 25.47 -8.31
C GLN A 993 -6.70 24.07 -8.53
N PHE A 994 -5.59 23.93 -9.26
CA PHE A 994 -4.88 22.66 -9.44
C PHE A 994 -4.39 22.12 -8.09
N LEU A 995 -3.68 22.94 -7.31
CA LEU A 995 -3.13 22.55 -6.02
C LEU A 995 -4.23 22.12 -5.05
N ASP A 996 -5.35 22.84 -5.00
CA ASP A 996 -6.49 22.51 -4.16
C ASP A 996 -7.19 21.21 -4.61
N THR A 997 -7.31 21.00 -5.93
CA THR A 997 -7.90 19.79 -6.51
C THR A 997 -7.13 18.54 -6.12
N PHE A 998 -5.79 18.60 -6.17
CA PHE A 998 -4.91 17.46 -5.93
C PHE A 998 -4.26 17.42 -4.55
N LYS A 999 -4.60 18.36 -3.65
CA LYS A 999 -4.00 18.48 -2.31
C LYS A 999 -4.03 17.16 -1.53
N ARG A 1000 -5.18 16.46 -1.54
CA ARG A 1000 -5.34 15.17 -0.87
C ARG A 1000 -4.39 14.11 -1.43
N THR A 1001 -4.32 13.98 -2.75
CA THR A 1001 -3.42 13.02 -3.41
C THR A 1001 -1.94 13.33 -3.11
N ARG A 1002 -1.56 14.62 -3.08
CA ARG A 1002 -0.18 15.06 -2.77
C ARG A 1002 0.19 14.73 -1.32
N VAL A 1003 -0.71 14.94 -0.37
CA VAL A 1003 -0.52 14.57 1.04
C VAL A 1003 -0.37 13.05 1.20
N ASN A 1004 -1.24 12.27 0.57
CA ASN A 1004 -1.17 10.80 0.62
C ASN A 1004 0.13 10.26 0.04
N TRP A 1005 0.60 10.88 -1.04
CA TRP A 1005 1.84 10.48 -1.71
C TRP A 1005 3.03 10.53 -0.77
N VAL A 1006 3.12 11.51 0.14
CA VAL A 1006 4.25 11.63 1.07
C VAL A 1006 4.41 10.36 1.91
N VAL A 1007 3.32 9.87 2.51
CA VAL A 1007 3.36 8.64 3.33
C VAL A 1007 3.59 7.40 2.47
N GLN A 1008 2.80 7.23 1.39
CA GLN A 1008 2.85 6.03 0.56
C GLN A 1008 4.19 5.85 -0.15
N SER A 1009 4.77 6.94 -0.66
CA SER A 1009 6.06 6.95 -1.33
C SER A 1009 7.21 6.77 -0.33
N SER A 1010 7.07 7.26 0.92
CA SER A 1010 8.05 6.99 1.98
C SER A 1010 8.01 5.54 2.47
N ALA A 1011 6.87 4.86 2.40
CA ALA A 1011 6.78 3.42 2.64
C ALA A 1011 7.52 2.60 1.56
N VAL A 1012 7.50 3.06 0.31
CA VAL A 1012 8.34 2.47 -0.76
C VAL A 1012 9.82 2.66 -0.49
N ASP A 1013 10.23 3.83 0.03
CA ASP A 1013 11.61 4.07 0.44
C ASP A 1013 12.06 3.10 1.53
N PHE A 1014 11.21 2.84 2.52
CA PHE A 1014 11.45 1.84 3.56
C PHE A 1014 11.65 0.44 2.95
N LEU A 1015 10.79 0.03 2.03
CA LEU A 1015 10.90 -1.29 1.38
C LEU A 1015 12.22 -1.42 0.60
N HIS A 1016 12.63 -0.39 -0.14
CA HIS A 1016 13.90 -0.39 -0.85
C HIS A 1016 15.10 -0.51 0.11
N LEU A 1017 15.08 0.22 1.23
CA LEU A 1017 16.11 0.10 2.28
C LEU A 1017 16.14 -1.32 2.88
N LEU A 1018 14.98 -1.92 3.12
CA LEU A 1018 14.86 -3.27 3.67
C LEU A 1018 15.45 -4.32 2.72
N LEU A 1019 15.10 -4.25 1.42
CA LEU A 1019 15.64 -5.13 0.39
C LEU A 1019 17.15 -5.00 0.26
N SER A 1020 17.64 -3.76 0.29
CA SER A 1020 19.06 -3.42 0.18
C SER A 1020 19.84 -3.94 1.39
N SER A 1021 19.32 -3.77 2.61
CA SER A 1021 19.90 -4.31 3.85
C SER A 1021 19.91 -5.85 3.85
N MET A 1022 18.80 -6.48 3.49
CA MET A 1022 18.71 -7.94 3.41
C MET A 1022 19.69 -8.52 2.39
N PHE A 1023 19.79 -7.91 1.21
CA PHE A 1023 20.77 -8.35 0.21
C PHE A 1023 22.21 -8.24 0.74
N TRP A 1024 22.55 -7.17 1.44
CA TRP A 1024 23.86 -6.99 2.05
C TRP A 1024 24.15 -8.06 3.10
N LEU A 1025 23.26 -8.26 4.08
CA LEU A 1025 23.47 -9.26 5.13
C LEU A 1025 23.56 -10.67 4.56
N CYS A 1026 22.70 -11.01 3.60
CA CYS A 1026 22.75 -12.34 2.98
C CYS A 1026 24.05 -12.57 2.21
N LYS A 1027 24.53 -11.54 1.49
CA LYS A 1027 25.79 -11.61 0.75
C LYS A 1027 27.01 -11.70 1.68
N GLU A 1028 27.09 -10.85 2.69
CA GLU A 1028 28.22 -10.76 3.63
C GLU A 1028 28.38 -12.07 4.41
N TYR A 1029 27.26 -12.61 4.92
CA TYR A 1029 27.26 -13.81 5.74
C TYR A 1029 27.00 -15.10 4.96
N LYS A 1030 26.95 -15.04 3.62
CA LYS A 1030 26.72 -16.20 2.74
C LYS A 1030 25.43 -16.99 3.08
N ILE A 1031 24.37 -16.28 3.44
CA ILE A 1031 23.04 -16.86 3.68
C ILE A 1031 22.41 -17.16 2.33
N ASP A 1032 22.05 -18.42 2.09
CA ASP A 1032 21.41 -18.85 0.84
C ASP A 1032 19.93 -18.48 0.85
N ALA A 1033 19.66 -17.23 0.49
CA ALA A 1033 18.33 -16.65 0.43
C ALA A 1033 18.10 -15.92 -0.90
N ARG A 1034 16.86 -16.00 -1.39
CA ARG A 1034 16.38 -15.28 -2.57
C ARG A 1034 15.09 -14.54 -2.24
N PHE A 1035 14.98 -13.30 -2.70
CA PHE A 1035 13.74 -12.55 -2.60
C PHE A 1035 12.60 -13.29 -3.34
N ALA A 1036 11.53 -13.62 -2.62
CA ALA A 1036 10.38 -14.31 -3.20
C ALA A 1036 9.34 -13.30 -3.68
N ILE A 1037 8.78 -12.51 -2.75
CA ILE A 1037 7.79 -11.47 -3.04
C ILE A 1037 7.62 -10.53 -1.85
N SER A 1038 7.08 -9.34 -2.10
CA SER A 1038 6.50 -8.47 -1.07
C SER A 1038 5.04 -8.20 -1.42
N ILE A 1039 4.11 -8.46 -0.51
CA ILE A 1039 2.65 -8.30 -0.71
C ILE A 1039 2.13 -7.41 0.42
N HIS A 1040 1.59 -6.25 0.09
CA HIS A 1040 1.25 -5.22 1.08
C HIS A 1040 2.49 -4.88 1.93
N ASP A 1041 2.44 -5.14 3.24
CA ASP A 1041 3.54 -4.89 4.18
C ASP A 1041 4.31 -6.17 4.55
N GLU A 1042 3.95 -7.31 3.92
CA GLU A 1042 4.65 -8.58 4.08
C GLU A 1042 5.86 -8.63 3.15
N ILE A 1043 6.98 -9.14 3.67
CA ILE A 1043 8.17 -9.48 2.88
C ILE A 1043 8.51 -10.95 3.08
N ARG A 1044 8.84 -11.67 1.99
CA ARG A 1044 9.09 -13.11 2.00
C ARG A 1044 10.35 -13.43 1.18
N TYR A 1045 11.20 -14.28 1.74
CA TYR A 1045 12.41 -14.81 1.12
C TYR A 1045 12.33 -16.34 1.06
N LEU A 1046 12.73 -16.93 -0.07
CA LEU A 1046 12.97 -18.36 -0.17
C LEU A 1046 14.39 -18.64 0.31
N VAL A 1047 14.53 -19.49 1.32
CA VAL A 1047 15.79 -19.71 2.05
C VAL A 1047 16.10 -21.19 2.14
N ALA A 1048 17.37 -21.57 1.97
CA ALA A 1048 17.82 -22.93 2.25
C ALA A 1048 17.55 -23.27 3.72
N GLU A 1049 17.07 -24.48 4.00
CA GLU A 1049 16.62 -24.86 5.35
C GLU A 1049 17.71 -24.73 6.42
N LYS A 1050 18.98 -24.95 6.03
CA LYS A 1050 20.16 -24.74 6.88
C LYS A 1050 20.34 -23.31 7.40
N ASP A 1051 19.81 -22.32 6.67
CA ASP A 1051 20.02 -20.89 6.91
C ASP A 1051 18.76 -20.19 7.44
N LYS A 1052 17.66 -20.92 7.66
CA LYS A 1052 16.35 -20.33 8.00
C LYS A 1052 16.39 -19.40 9.22
N TYR A 1053 17.08 -19.81 10.30
CA TYR A 1053 17.21 -19.00 11.52
C TYR A 1053 18.19 -17.83 11.35
N ARG A 1054 19.26 -18.00 10.56
CA ARG A 1054 20.22 -16.93 10.24
C ARG A 1054 19.55 -15.85 9.41
N CYS A 1055 18.76 -16.25 8.41
CA CYS A 1055 17.96 -15.32 7.61
C CYS A 1055 16.89 -14.62 8.47
N ALA A 1056 16.28 -15.31 9.44
CA ALA A 1056 15.33 -14.69 10.36
C ALA A 1056 15.99 -13.59 11.21
N LEU A 1057 17.19 -13.82 11.73
CA LEU A 1057 17.97 -12.78 12.42
C LEU A 1057 18.36 -11.64 11.46
N ALA A 1058 18.77 -11.96 10.22
CA ALA A 1058 19.11 -10.94 9.23
C ALA A 1058 17.92 -10.02 8.91
N LEU A 1059 16.70 -10.58 8.89
CA LEU A 1059 15.48 -9.81 8.70
C LEU A 1059 15.18 -8.90 9.90
N GLN A 1060 15.32 -9.40 11.13
CA GLN A 1060 15.21 -8.59 12.35
C GLN A 1060 16.19 -7.40 12.34
N LEU A 1061 17.46 -7.66 12.03
CA LEU A 1061 18.50 -6.64 11.97
C LEU A 1061 18.25 -5.65 10.82
N SER A 1062 17.74 -6.11 9.68
CA SER A 1062 17.39 -5.21 8.58
C SER A 1062 16.29 -4.22 8.97
N ASN A 1063 15.24 -4.66 9.67
CA ASN A 1063 14.22 -3.74 10.18
C ASN A 1063 14.79 -2.74 11.20
N LEU A 1064 15.72 -3.16 12.06
CA LEU A 1064 16.45 -2.28 12.98
C LEU A 1064 17.19 -1.17 12.23
N TYR A 1065 18.03 -1.52 11.24
CA TYR A 1065 18.79 -0.53 10.45
C TYR A 1065 17.87 0.41 9.67
N VAL A 1066 16.82 -0.12 9.04
CA VAL A 1066 15.89 0.67 8.22
C VAL A 1066 15.14 1.67 9.09
N ARG A 1067 14.59 1.24 10.23
CA ARG A 1067 13.88 2.15 11.14
C ARG A 1067 14.81 3.18 11.75
N ALA A 1068 16.02 2.80 12.12
CA ALA A 1068 17.04 3.74 12.58
C ALA A 1068 17.38 4.77 11.48
N MET A 1069 17.55 4.32 10.23
CA MET A 1069 17.82 5.20 9.09
C MET A 1069 16.69 6.19 8.84
N VAL A 1070 15.43 5.75 8.87
CA VAL A 1070 14.27 6.64 8.71
C VAL A 1070 14.23 7.69 9.84
N SER A 1071 14.41 7.28 11.10
CA SER A 1071 14.50 8.23 12.22
C SER A 1071 15.66 9.22 12.03
N HIS A 1072 16.84 8.72 11.68
CA HIS A 1072 18.03 9.53 11.47
C HIS A 1072 17.87 10.52 10.31
N SER A 1073 17.24 10.13 9.21
CA SER A 1073 16.94 11.01 8.06
C SER A 1073 15.96 12.13 8.39
N LEU A 1074 15.18 11.96 9.46
CA LEU A 1074 14.23 12.94 9.98
C LEU A 1074 14.78 13.71 11.19
N ASP A 1075 16.10 13.65 11.41
CA ASP A 1075 16.84 14.27 12.51
C ASP A 1075 16.38 13.82 13.91
N ILE A 1076 15.82 12.61 14.01
CA ILE A 1076 15.48 11.94 15.26
C ILE A 1076 16.52 10.86 15.52
N ASN A 1077 17.44 11.14 16.45
CA ASN A 1077 18.50 10.20 16.82
C ASN A 1077 18.07 9.30 17.98
N GLN A 1078 16.85 8.77 17.91
CA GLN A 1078 16.27 7.86 18.89
C GLN A 1078 15.47 6.79 18.17
N LEU A 1079 15.49 5.56 18.69
CA LEU A 1079 14.70 4.46 18.17
C LEU A 1079 13.98 3.75 19.33
N PRO A 1080 12.64 3.79 19.35
CA PRO A 1080 11.85 3.02 20.31
C PRO A 1080 12.04 1.51 20.12
N LYS A 1081 12.14 0.77 21.22
CA LYS A 1081 12.33 -0.68 21.21
C LYS A 1081 11.13 -1.42 20.60
N SER A 1082 9.91 -0.92 20.82
CA SER A 1082 8.66 -1.51 20.33
C SER A 1082 8.58 -1.66 18.82
N VAL A 1083 9.30 -0.81 18.07
CA VAL A 1083 9.33 -0.86 16.61
C VAL A 1083 10.64 -1.41 16.04
N ALA A 1084 11.71 -1.41 16.83
CA ALA A 1084 13.06 -1.75 16.38
C ALA A 1084 13.16 -3.16 15.77
N PHE A 1085 12.36 -4.09 16.27
CA PHE A 1085 12.32 -5.48 15.83
C PHE A 1085 10.90 -5.88 15.46
N PHE A 1086 10.76 -6.85 14.57
CA PHE A 1086 9.49 -7.51 14.32
C PHE A 1086 9.03 -8.26 15.56
N SER A 1087 7.72 -8.23 15.81
CA SER A 1087 7.07 -9.04 16.84
C SER A 1087 7.48 -10.51 16.72
N LYS A 1088 7.40 -11.05 15.51
CA LYS A 1088 7.87 -12.40 15.13
C LYS A 1088 8.33 -12.42 13.68
N VAL A 1089 9.19 -13.37 13.36
CA VAL A 1089 9.55 -13.74 11.99
C VAL A 1089 8.99 -15.13 11.70
N ASP A 1090 8.24 -15.23 10.62
CA ASP A 1090 7.61 -16.44 10.13
C ASP A 1090 8.60 -17.29 9.34
N ILE A 1091 8.58 -18.60 9.60
CA ILE A 1091 9.31 -19.63 8.87
C ILE A 1091 8.32 -20.73 8.49
N ASP A 1092 8.08 -20.89 7.19
CA ASP A 1092 7.01 -21.79 6.72
C ASP A 1092 7.34 -22.40 5.36
N ARG A 1093 6.70 -23.52 5.01
CA ARG A 1093 6.79 -24.11 3.67
C ARG A 1093 5.91 -23.40 2.64
N VAL A 1094 4.90 -22.65 3.07
CA VAL A 1094 3.96 -21.95 2.20
C VAL A 1094 3.78 -20.48 2.57
N LEU A 1095 3.26 -19.68 1.65
CA LEU A 1095 2.89 -18.30 1.95
C LEU A 1095 1.49 -18.25 2.60
N ARG A 1096 1.43 -18.04 3.92
CA ARG A 1096 0.20 -17.72 4.66
C ARG A 1096 0.44 -16.59 5.66
N LYS A 1097 -0.65 -16.02 6.16
CA LYS A 1097 -0.60 -14.87 7.07
C LYS A 1097 0.02 -15.26 8.41
N GLU A 1098 -0.54 -16.29 9.04
CA GLU A 1098 -0.04 -16.85 10.28
C GLU A 1098 0.41 -18.29 10.00
N VAL A 1099 1.53 -18.71 10.58
CA VAL A 1099 2.15 -20.00 10.31
C VAL A 1099 1.33 -21.21 10.74
N ASP A 1100 0.32 -21.03 11.59
CA ASP A 1100 -0.61 -22.06 12.04
C ASP A 1100 -1.98 -21.99 11.32
N MET A 1101 -2.15 -21.06 10.38
CA MET A 1101 -3.40 -20.90 9.65
C MET A 1101 -3.62 -22.09 8.71
N GLU A 1102 -4.71 -22.83 8.94
CA GLU A 1102 -5.11 -23.98 8.12
C GLU A 1102 -5.68 -23.59 6.74
N SER A 1103 -5.86 -22.30 6.44
CA SER A 1103 -6.41 -21.81 5.16
C SER A 1103 -7.67 -22.57 4.70
N ILE A 1104 -8.60 -22.81 5.63
CA ILE A 1104 -9.85 -23.52 5.35
C ILE A 1104 -10.77 -22.65 4.50
N THR A 1105 -11.15 -23.17 3.33
CA THR A 1105 -12.06 -22.55 2.37
C THR A 1105 -12.99 -23.61 1.78
N PRO A 1106 -14.01 -23.24 1.00
CA PRO A 1106 -14.89 -24.22 0.37
C PRO A 1106 -14.18 -25.15 -0.63
N SER A 1107 -13.09 -24.68 -1.28
CA SER A 1107 -12.22 -25.50 -2.14
C SER A 1107 -11.14 -26.27 -1.37
N ASN A 1108 -10.90 -25.92 -0.11
CA ASN A 1108 -9.99 -26.60 0.81
C ASN A 1108 -10.64 -26.87 2.19
N PRO A 1109 -11.67 -27.73 2.27
CA PRO A 1109 -12.43 -27.93 3.50
C PRO A 1109 -11.63 -28.63 4.61
N GLN A 1110 -10.59 -29.37 4.26
CA GLN A 1110 -9.74 -30.13 5.20
C GLN A 1110 -8.54 -29.31 5.70
N GLY A 1111 -8.32 -28.11 5.19
CA GLY A 1111 -7.19 -27.26 5.55
C GLY A 1111 -5.84 -27.73 4.99
N MET A 1112 -4.78 -26.98 5.29
CA MET A 1112 -3.42 -27.24 4.79
C MET A 1112 -2.85 -28.56 5.31
N THR A 1113 -3.04 -28.87 6.59
CA THR A 1113 -2.42 -30.05 7.21
C THR A 1113 -3.02 -31.34 6.69
N LYS A 1114 -4.35 -31.48 6.70
CA LYS A 1114 -5.03 -32.71 6.24
C LYS A 1114 -5.26 -32.73 4.72
N GLY A 1115 -5.60 -31.59 4.12
CA GLY A 1115 -5.99 -31.50 2.71
C GLY A 1115 -4.83 -31.41 1.72
N TYR A 1116 -3.69 -30.86 2.14
CA TYR A 1116 -2.47 -30.71 1.33
C TYR A 1116 -1.23 -31.37 1.93
N GLY A 1117 -1.29 -31.86 3.18
CA GLY A 1117 -0.15 -32.49 3.84
C GLY A 1117 0.93 -31.50 4.30
N ILE A 1118 0.57 -30.22 4.49
CA ILE A 1118 1.49 -29.15 4.84
C ILE A 1118 1.28 -28.76 6.32
N PRO A 1119 2.23 -29.07 7.22
CA PRO A 1119 2.09 -28.78 8.65
C PRO A 1119 2.20 -27.28 8.95
N ALA A 1120 1.90 -26.90 10.19
CA ALA A 1120 2.16 -25.54 10.70
C ALA A 1120 3.67 -25.20 10.64
N GLY A 1121 3.98 -23.94 10.35
CA GLY A 1121 5.33 -23.39 10.41
C GLY A 1121 5.72 -22.92 11.83
N GLU A 1122 6.83 -22.19 11.91
CA GLU A 1122 7.39 -21.61 13.14
C GLU A 1122 7.32 -20.08 13.07
N ALA A 1123 6.90 -19.40 14.13
CA ALA A 1123 6.94 -17.94 14.23
C ALA A 1123 7.76 -17.54 15.46
N LEU A 1124 8.93 -16.95 15.24
CA LEU A 1124 9.96 -16.77 16.26
C LEU A 1124 10.22 -15.30 16.56
N SER A 1125 10.29 -14.98 17.86
CA SER A 1125 10.76 -13.69 18.37
C SER A 1125 12.29 -13.56 18.25
N LEU A 1126 12.80 -12.34 18.44
CA LEU A 1126 14.25 -12.07 18.45
C LEU A 1126 14.99 -12.94 19.46
N ASP A 1127 14.46 -13.09 20.67
CA ASP A 1127 15.10 -13.82 21.76
C ASP A 1127 15.16 -15.32 21.47
N GLU A 1128 14.09 -15.89 20.92
CA GLU A 1128 14.06 -17.30 20.48
C GLU A 1128 15.09 -17.56 19.37
N ILE A 1129 15.15 -16.67 18.36
CA ILE A 1129 16.15 -16.76 17.29
C ILE A 1129 17.57 -16.70 17.88
N ALA A 1130 17.83 -15.72 18.75
CA ALA A 1130 19.13 -15.52 19.37
C ALA A 1130 19.58 -16.74 20.19
N GLN A 1131 18.66 -17.39 20.90
CA GLN A 1131 18.93 -18.63 21.64
C GLN A 1131 19.29 -19.80 20.72
N ILE A 1132 18.63 -19.92 19.55
CA ILE A 1132 18.85 -21.02 18.61
C ILE A 1132 20.24 -20.92 17.95
N ILE A 1133 20.65 -19.73 17.51
CA ILE A 1133 21.90 -19.54 16.73
C ILE A 1133 23.02 -18.85 17.50
N GLY A 1134 22.87 -18.64 18.81
CA GLY A 1134 23.86 -17.93 19.64
C GLY A 1134 24.05 -16.46 19.25
N GLY A 1135 22.99 -15.82 18.75
CA GLY A 1135 22.93 -14.40 18.43
C GLY A 1135 23.80 -13.93 17.27
N LYS A 1136 24.32 -14.82 16.41
CA LYS A 1136 25.25 -14.48 15.32
C LYS A 1136 24.75 -14.92 13.96
N LEU A 1137 25.12 -14.16 12.93
CA LEU A 1137 24.86 -14.50 11.53
C LEU A 1137 25.92 -15.42 10.92
N SER A 1138 27.12 -15.54 11.49
CA SER A 1138 28.22 -16.37 10.96
C SER A 1138 28.01 -17.86 11.25
N GLU A 1139 28.46 -18.75 10.34
CA GLU A 1139 28.46 -20.20 10.56
C GLU A 1139 29.54 -20.64 11.57
N GLU A 1140 30.63 -19.87 11.72
CA GLU A 1140 31.74 -20.24 12.60
C GLU A 1140 31.53 -19.79 14.06
N PRO A 1141 31.83 -20.65 15.06
CA PRO A 1141 32.00 -20.21 16.43
C PRO A 1141 33.27 -19.38 16.56
N ILE A 1142 33.22 -18.29 17.33
CA ILE A 1142 34.36 -17.38 17.54
C ILE A 1142 35.56 -18.17 18.06
N ASP A 1143 36.62 -18.25 17.25
CA ASP A 1143 37.95 -18.56 17.75
C ASP A 1143 38.42 -17.35 18.59
N LYS A 1144 38.58 -17.58 19.89
CA LYS A 1144 39.03 -16.53 20.82
C LYS A 1144 40.51 -16.23 20.52
N ARG A 1145 40.75 -15.03 19.96
CA ARG A 1145 41.93 -14.14 20.07
C ARG A 1145 42.63 -13.86 18.72
N PRO A 1146 42.84 -12.58 18.39
CA PRO A 1146 44.07 -12.11 17.79
C PRO A 1146 44.82 -11.29 18.84
N ASN A 1147 45.66 -11.96 19.63
CA ASN A 1147 46.70 -11.27 20.38
C ASN A 1147 47.87 -12.22 20.58
N GLU A 1148 48.77 -12.25 19.61
CA GLU A 1148 50.20 -12.42 19.88
C GLU A 1148 51.00 -11.84 18.73
N LYS A 1149 51.62 -10.69 19.02
CA LYS A 1149 52.71 -10.12 18.25
C LYS A 1149 53.79 -11.20 18.10
N LYS A 1150 53.98 -11.72 16.89
CA LYS A 1150 55.25 -12.36 16.53
C LYS A 1150 56.27 -11.26 16.27
N THR A 1151 57.00 -10.89 17.32
CA THR A 1151 58.33 -10.31 17.19
C THR A 1151 59.24 -11.37 16.57
N GLY A 1152 59.62 -11.16 15.31
CA GLY A 1152 60.68 -11.93 14.67
C GLY A 1152 62.04 -11.43 15.11
N VAL A 1153 62.93 -12.35 15.49
CA VAL A 1153 64.38 -12.17 15.44
C VAL A 1153 65.02 -13.45 14.89
N ALA A 1154 65.88 -13.24 13.89
CA ALA A 1154 66.98 -14.06 13.38
C ALA A 1154 66.67 -15.37 12.61
N SER A 1155 66.74 -15.26 11.27
CA SER A 1155 67.91 -15.70 10.48
C SER A 1155 67.83 -15.14 9.07
#